data_AF-A0A972IJI6-F1
#
_entry.id   AF-A0A972IJI6-F1
#
_cell.length_a   1.000
_cell.length_b   1.000
_cell.length_c   1.000
_cell.angle_alpha   90.00
_cell.angle_beta   90.00
_cell.angle_gamma   90.00
#
_symmetry.space_group_name_H-M   'P 1'
#
loop_
_entity.id
_entity.type
_entity.pdbx_description
1 polymer ?
#
loop_
_entity_poly.entity_id
_entity_poly.type
_entity_poly.pdbx_seq_one_letter_code
_entity_poly.pdbx_strand_id
1 'polypeptide(L)'
;MIPACRPHIVLSIALLISVICPSAPARAALLLVEAESFDDPGGWVLDQQSMDQMGSPYLLAHGFGVPVADAVMTVALPTPGTYHVWVRTRDWVATWNAPGAPGRFQLLVDGKPLVTTFGTEGAKWHWQDGGAVEIPAATARLALHDLTGFEGRCDAIVLSSDMGFVPPEEGDAMSAFRRKALGLPDQAEDAGRFDLVVVGGGMAGTCTAISAARLGLQVALVQNRPVLGGNNSSEVRVHLNGQINLPPYPRLGDVVRELDSGKQGNAQPASYYDDERKLRAVRAEPNIHLFLNTHAYKVEKQGDRIVAILARELTTSRELRFSAPLFADCTGDGTIGYLAGADWRMGRESKAETGESMAPETPDRMTMGASVQWYSAKTDQPSPFPDCPWALEFSEASCQNATRGDWDWESGLNNDQITDIEHIRDHTFRAIYGNWAFQKNHSRDKARYANLKLDWVAYIAGKRESRRLLGDVILQQQDVQEFREFPDAFVTTTWSIDLHYPAPKNTEHFPGMEFRTICVQPDIKPYPIPYRCLYSRNVTNLFMAGRNISVTHVALGTIRVMRTGGMMGELVGMAASLATEHDTTPRGVYANHLDELKTLATKGVGKGVWQPQAKLGDGAPAQVTDAVEQARRSAQIAGYALSKVQRWLHEKALPVIDPQTGLYPADGKWNYRDTAADCYPFLCWAAFVVDKVALDGPVRDVLHAEQKLCNHLDRIPTPYDWQNQQKIEVDYDELIFQASEYVKDGLIAIVEVTGRDEWFDRMLAIEEDIWKHARYDTPYGRIPSKNIEVNGDNLQSLVRLYTMTGREEFLTWAERLADYYFDQPDFVPTRLRDHGCEIIGGLGLLYAVEVQQNRPKARVYEARLKHVFDTILAKGCNDDGMMYNHLTARDGGNGKLSDGWGYNYVGYLCYDMALGRPVYRTKVERTLKNLTKPAYDNYNWEGNYSIDGFADSIEGAIYLLNRVPVEEGFAWVDREMARSVTRSNDPLETAELWGTMKLEANGVRTVLMHALMHTQGIIARPWQKGLQLGAARIASTSDERPATSDGIIIVVKSDQPWSGTLCFDLPRHREYLGFAQDWPRMNTLPEWFTVEPAVKYTVEGLEAEITTAGRSLHKGLPLTLEPGQERHLLIRPL
;
A
#
# COMPACT_ATOMS: atom_id res chain seq x y z
N MET A 1 -44.47 -37.27 -22.80
CA MET A 1 -45.92 -37.21 -23.02
C MET A 1 -46.47 -35.99 -22.32
N ILE A 2 -47.05 -35.09 -23.11
CA ILE A 2 -47.86 -33.88 -22.81
C ILE A 2 -47.13 -32.65 -22.19
N PRO A 3 -47.09 -31.51 -22.93
CA PRO A 3 -46.53 -30.22 -22.53
C PRO A 3 -47.58 -29.07 -22.34
N ALA A 4 -47.05 -27.87 -22.07
CA ALA A 4 -47.59 -26.51 -21.86
C ALA A 4 -48.81 -26.00 -22.68
N CYS A 5 -49.55 -25.00 -22.13
CA CYS A 5 -49.80 -23.66 -22.71
C CYS A 5 -50.82 -22.79 -21.92
N ARG A 6 -50.63 -21.45 -21.98
CA ARG A 6 -51.57 -20.32 -21.68
C ARG A 6 -52.08 -19.73 -23.02
N PRO A 7 -52.88 -18.62 -23.11
CA PRO A 7 -54.09 -18.13 -22.39
C PRO A 7 -55.20 -17.62 -23.39
N HIS A 8 -56.32 -17.00 -22.91
CA HIS A 8 -56.94 -15.77 -23.49
C HIS A 8 -58.19 -15.24 -22.72
N ILE A 9 -58.07 -13.97 -22.29
CA ILE A 9 -58.98 -12.79 -22.15
C ILE A 9 -60.50 -12.91 -22.45
N VAL A 10 -61.36 -12.24 -21.64
CA VAL A 10 -62.33 -11.16 -22.03
C VAL A 10 -63.06 -10.55 -20.80
N LEU A 11 -63.18 -9.21 -20.85
CA LEU A 11 -63.82 -8.22 -19.97
C LEU A 11 -65.36 -8.38 -19.80
N SER A 12 -65.93 -7.87 -18.69
CA SER A 12 -67.29 -7.29 -18.67
C SER A 12 -67.53 -6.34 -17.49
N ILE A 13 -68.28 -5.28 -17.79
CA ILE A 13 -68.58 -4.04 -17.06
C ILE A 13 -69.77 -4.21 -16.09
N ALA A 14 -69.81 -3.47 -14.97
CA ALA A 14 -71.07 -3.18 -14.27
C ALA A 14 -71.08 -1.82 -13.53
N LEU A 15 -72.27 -1.23 -13.53
CA LEU A 15 -72.65 0.18 -13.36
C LEU A 15 -72.79 0.61 -11.88
N LEU A 16 -72.48 1.87 -11.59
CA LEU A 16 -72.65 2.55 -10.29
C LEU A 16 -74.13 2.86 -9.96
N ILE A 17 -74.51 2.67 -8.69
CA ILE A 17 -75.62 3.37 -8.01
C ILE A 17 -75.02 4.18 -6.86
N SER A 18 -75.23 5.50 -6.89
CA SER A 18 -74.74 6.47 -5.90
C SER A 18 -75.63 6.51 -4.65
N VAL A 19 -75.04 6.21 -3.49
CA VAL A 19 -75.58 6.59 -2.18
C VAL A 19 -74.77 7.79 -1.69
N ILE A 20 -75.46 8.91 -1.46
CA ILE A 20 -74.87 10.14 -0.89
C ILE A 20 -74.67 9.92 0.62
N CYS A 21 -73.42 9.79 1.05
CA CYS A 21 -73.01 9.91 2.45
C CYS A 21 -72.56 11.36 2.72
N PRO A 22 -72.77 11.90 3.93
CA PRO A 22 -72.45 13.28 4.26
C PRO A 22 -70.93 13.50 4.23
N SER A 23 -70.50 14.60 3.63
CA SER A 23 -69.11 15.03 3.55
C SER A 23 -68.52 15.22 4.94
N ALA A 24 -67.57 14.35 5.32
CA ALA A 24 -66.63 14.64 6.40
C ALA A 24 -65.94 15.99 6.09
N PRO A 25 -65.62 16.82 7.10
CA PRO A 25 -64.84 18.03 6.87
C PRO A 25 -63.55 17.66 6.13
N ALA A 26 -63.27 18.36 5.04
CA ALA A 26 -62.06 18.14 4.26
C ALA A 26 -60.85 18.30 5.19
N ARG A 27 -60.24 17.19 5.58
CA ARG A 27 -59.04 17.18 6.41
C ARG A 27 -57.96 17.86 5.59
N ALA A 28 -57.34 18.92 6.13
CA ALA A 28 -56.27 19.62 5.45
C ALA A 28 -55.21 18.61 4.98
N ALA A 29 -54.90 18.65 3.68
CA ALA A 29 -53.84 17.89 3.06
C ALA A 29 -52.49 18.37 3.58
N LEU A 30 -51.67 17.43 4.02
CA LEU A 30 -50.32 17.65 4.55
C LEU A 30 -49.40 16.59 3.93
N LEU A 31 -48.25 17.02 3.45
CA LEU A 31 -47.17 16.15 2.96
C LEU A 31 -45.86 16.53 3.65
N LEU A 32 -45.18 15.55 4.24
CA LEU A 32 -43.82 15.66 4.74
C LEU A 32 -42.89 14.92 3.77
N VAL A 33 -41.80 15.56 3.38
CA VAL A 33 -40.73 14.99 2.57
C VAL A 33 -39.46 15.07 3.40
N GLU A 34 -38.91 13.93 3.79
CA GLU A 34 -37.59 13.88 4.43
C GLU A 34 -36.51 14.02 3.34
N ALA A 35 -35.49 14.85 3.56
CA ALA A 35 -34.54 15.21 2.51
C ALA A 35 -33.75 13.98 2.02
N GLU A 36 -33.50 13.02 2.89
CA GLU A 36 -32.85 11.75 2.59
C GLU A 36 -33.70 10.79 1.75
N SER A 37 -34.98 11.10 1.52
CA SER A 37 -35.88 10.33 0.65
C SER A 37 -35.86 10.78 -0.82
N PHE A 38 -35.05 11.78 -1.17
CA PHE A 38 -34.91 12.24 -2.55
C PHE A 38 -34.38 11.11 -3.46
N ASP A 39 -35.02 10.92 -4.61
CA ASP A 39 -34.73 9.83 -5.56
C ASP A 39 -33.30 9.93 -6.13
N ASP A 40 -32.87 11.16 -6.42
CA ASP A 40 -31.54 11.48 -6.90
C ASP A 40 -30.98 12.63 -6.05
N PRO A 41 -29.94 12.39 -5.21
CA PRO A 41 -29.36 13.44 -4.39
C PRO A 41 -28.53 14.45 -5.21
N GLY A 42 -28.31 14.21 -6.51
CA GLY A 42 -27.46 15.06 -7.34
C GLY A 42 -26.03 15.08 -6.82
N GLY A 43 -25.57 16.27 -6.40
CA GLY A 43 -24.28 16.43 -5.71
C GLY A 43 -24.40 16.67 -4.21
N TRP A 44 -25.59 16.57 -3.62
CA TRP A 44 -25.78 16.62 -2.18
C TRP A 44 -25.33 15.30 -1.53
N VAL A 45 -24.73 15.38 -0.36
CA VAL A 45 -24.31 14.22 0.43
C VAL A 45 -25.17 14.08 1.68
N LEU A 46 -25.40 12.85 2.12
CA LEU A 46 -26.20 12.57 3.31
C LEU A 46 -25.31 12.67 4.56
N ASP A 47 -25.64 13.52 5.52
CA ASP A 47 -25.04 13.50 6.85
C ASP A 47 -25.89 12.71 7.83
N GLN A 48 -25.26 11.75 8.51
CA GLN A 48 -25.87 10.93 9.54
C GLN A 48 -25.10 10.97 10.88
N GLN A 49 -24.04 11.79 10.99
CA GLN A 49 -23.22 11.80 12.21
C GLN A 49 -23.91 12.49 13.38
N SER A 50 -24.80 13.43 13.10
CA SER A 50 -25.53 14.23 14.08
C SER A 50 -26.97 13.76 14.32
N MET A 51 -27.33 12.57 13.80
CA MET A 51 -28.69 12.04 13.84
C MET A 51 -29.23 11.89 15.27
N ASP A 52 -28.37 11.59 16.25
CA ASP A 52 -28.80 11.46 17.65
C ASP A 52 -29.31 12.79 18.24
N GLN A 53 -28.80 13.92 17.74
CA GLN A 53 -29.26 15.26 18.14
C GLN A 53 -30.44 15.71 17.29
N MET A 54 -30.46 15.29 16.02
CA MET A 54 -31.39 15.76 15.00
C MET A 54 -32.68 14.95 14.90
N GLY A 55 -32.65 13.67 15.27
CA GLY A 55 -33.73 12.71 15.05
C GLY A 55 -33.83 12.20 13.61
N SER A 56 -33.05 12.75 12.67
CA SER A 56 -32.91 12.36 11.26
C SER A 56 -31.53 12.69 10.74
N PRO A 57 -31.09 12.04 9.65
CA PRO A 57 -30.03 12.56 8.80
C PRO A 57 -30.53 13.80 8.03
N TYR A 58 -29.63 14.45 7.28
CA TYR A 58 -30.01 15.56 6.40
C TYR A 58 -29.09 15.63 5.18
N LEU A 59 -29.55 16.28 4.10
CA LEU A 59 -28.73 16.52 2.92
C LEU A 59 -27.86 17.77 3.08
N LEU A 60 -26.60 17.66 2.64
CA LEU A 60 -25.55 18.68 2.70
C LEU A 60 -24.98 18.98 1.30
N ALA A 61 -25.01 20.24 0.88
CA ALA A 61 -24.42 20.68 -0.38
C ALA A 61 -22.90 20.88 -0.26
N HIS A 62 -22.11 19.85 -0.55
CA HIS A 62 -20.67 19.79 -0.25
C HIS A 62 -19.80 20.04 -1.48
N GLY A 63 -19.85 21.27 -2.01
CA GLY A 63 -19.30 21.63 -3.33
C GLY A 63 -17.98 22.43 -3.32
N PHE A 64 -17.42 22.73 -2.15
CA PHE A 64 -16.16 23.47 -2.00
C PHE A 64 -16.18 24.86 -2.66
N GLY A 65 -17.29 25.58 -2.57
CA GLY A 65 -17.46 26.89 -3.21
C GLY A 65 -17.88 26.86 -4.68
N VAL A 66 -18.22 25.67 -5.19
CA VAL A 66 -18.91 25.48 -6.47
C VAL A 66 -20.28 24.84 -6.19
N PRO A 67 -21.39 25.44 -6.64
CA PRO A 67 -22.71 24.85 -6.45
C PRO A 67 -22.79 23.39 -6.92
N VAL A 68 -23.36 22.52 -6.08
CA VAL A 68 -23.56 21.11 -6.42
C VAL A 68 -24.79 20.92 -7.31
N ALA A 69 -24.85 19.78 -8.01
CA ALA A 69 -26.04 19.43 -8.80
C ALA A 69 -27.26 19.23 -7.88
N ASP A 70 -28.44 19.64 -8.36
CA ASP A 70 -29.68 19.59 -7.59
C ASP A 70 -30.02 18.18 -7.11
N ALA A 71 -30.45 18.07 -5.84
CA ALA A 71 -31.18 16.88 -5.40
C ALA A 71 -32.61 16.97 -5.92
N VAL A 72 -33.14 15.91 -6.54
CA VAL A 72 -34.46 15.93 -7.20
C VAL A 72 -35.32 14.72 -6.84
N MET A 73 -36.62 14.95 -6.69
CA MET A 73 -37.61 13.86 -6.54
C MET A 73 -38.97 14.26 -7.11
N THR A 74 -39.81 13.27 -7.39
CA THR A 74 -41.22 13.52 -7.74
C THR A 74 -42.13 13.04 -6.61
N VAL A 75 -42.94 13.95 -6.06
CA VAL A 75 -43.87 13.63 -4.98
C VAL A 75 -45.32 13.61 -5.47
N ALA A 76 -46.12 12.73 -4.90
CA ALA A 76 -47.57 12.75 -5.05
C ALA A 76 -48.20 13.64 -3.97
N LEU A 77 -49.08 14.55 -4.38
CA LEU A 77 -49.82 15.43 -3.48
C LEU A 77 -51.16 14.80 -3.10
N PRO A 78 -51.64 14.98 -1.85
CA PRO A 78 -52.96 14.46 -1.48
C PRO A 78 -54.09 15.07 -2.33
N THR A 79 -53.97 16.35 -2.72
CA THR A 79 -54.92 17.07 -3.60
C THR A 79 -54.20 18.20 -4.35
N PRO A 80 -54.48 18.48 -5.63
CA PRO A 80 -54.01 19.72 -6.26
C PRO A 80 -54.51 20.97 -5.52
N GLY A 81 -53.69 22.02 -5.43
CA GLY A 81 -54.09 23.26 -4.75
C GLY A 81 -52.92 24.13 -4.28
N THR A 82 -53.24 25.11 -3.44
CA THR A 82 -52.25 25.99 -2.79
C THR A 82 -51.72 25.34 -1.52
N TYR A 83 -50.40 25.33 -1.37
CA TYR A 83 -49.69 24.78 -0.22
C TYR A 83 -48.78 25.82 0.41
N HIS A 84 -48.80 25.93 1.74
CA HIS A 84 -47.77 26.61 2.51
C HIS A 84 -46.56 25.69 2.65
N VAL A 85 -45.38 26.21 2.38
CA VAL A 85 -44.13 25.46 2.38
C VAL A 85 -43.30 25.81 3.59
N TRP A 86 -42.82 24.79 4.30
CA TRP A 86 -41.83 24.93 5.36
C TRP A 86 -40.60 24.08 5.02
N VAL A 87 -39.39 24.61 5.19
CA VAL A 87 -38.15 23.86 4.99
C VAL A 87 -37.36 23.85 6.30
N ARG A 88 -37.00 22.67 6.79
CA ARG A 88 -36.17 22.54 7.99
C ARG A 88 -34.70 22.69 7.63
N THR A 89 -34.09 23.75 8.13
CA THR A 89 -32.73 24.19 7.78
C THR A 89 -32.12 25.02 8.92
N ARG A 90 -30.91 25.54 8.71
CA ARG A 90 -30.23 26.51 9.56
C ARG A 90 -29.16 27.26 8.79
N ASP A 91 -28.86 28.47 9.24
CA ASP A 91 -27.58 29.11 8.95
C ASP A 91 -26.51 28.44 9.81
N TRP A 92 -25.65 27.65 9.16
CA TRP A 92 -24.69 26.84 9.88
C TRP A 92 -23.55 27.64 10.51
N VAL A 93 -23.19 28.80 9.96
CA VAL A 93 -22.10 29.63 10.51
C VAL A 93 -22.58 30.61 11.59
N ALA A 94 -23.90 30.81 11.72
CA ALA A 94 -24.47 31.76 12.69
C ALA A 94 -24.08 31.47 14.14
N THR A 95 -23.74 30.22 14.49
CA THR A 95 -23.29 29.85 15.85
C THR A 95 -21.99 30.56 16.27
N TRP A 96 -21.17 30.99 15.30
CA TRP A 96 -19.95 31.77 15.55
C TRP A 96 -20.15 33.28 15.37
N ASN A 97 -21.39 33.75 15.20
CA ASN A 97 -21.71 35.14 14.81
C ASN A 97 -20.92 35.61 13.57
N ALA A 98 -20.65 34.69 12.65
CA ALA A 98 -19.92 34.97 11.42
C ALA A 98 -20.80 35.78 10.44
N PRO A 99 -20.23 36.66 9.61
CA PRO A 99 -21.01 37.45 8.67
C PRO A 99 -21.46 36.63 7.46
N GLY A 100 -22.74 36.75 7.11
CA GLY A 100 -23.33 36.12 5.93
C GLY A 100 -23.74 34.65 6.16
N ALA A 101 -24.45 34.09 5.18
CA ALA A 101 -24.94 32.71 5.20
C ALA A 101 -24.35 31.97 4.00
N PRO A 102 -23.32 31.12 4.17
CA PRO A 102 -22.71 30.40 3.08
C PRO A 102 -23.57 29.23 2.61
N GLY A 103 -24.32 28.55 3.48
CA GLY A 103 -25.16 27.39 3.12
C GLY A 103 -26.51 27.72 2.46
N ARG A 104 -26.54 28.66 1.52
CA ARG A 104 -27.80 29.10 0.90
C ARG A 104 -28.23 28.21 -0.25
N PHE A 105 -29.53 27.93 -0.32
CA PHE A 105 -30.14 27.16 -1.41
C PHE A 105 -31.58 27.62 -1.68
N GLN A 106 -32.16 27.17 -2.79
CA GLN A 106 -33.57 27.36 -3.12
C GLN A 106 -34.27 26.01 -3.23
N LEU A 107 -35.56 25.99 -2.86
CA LEU A 107 -36.46 24.91 -3.22
C LEU A 107 -37.16 25.27 -4.53
N LEU A 108 -37.08 24.39 -5.52
CA LEU A 108 -37.81 24.51 -6.78
C LEU A 108 -39.00 23.56 -6.76
N VAL A 109 -40.17 24.07 -7.18
CA VAL A 109 -41.39 23.29 -7.39
C VAL A 109 -41.72 23.35 -8.88
N ASP A 110 -41.71 22.20 -9.55
CA ASP A 110 -41.87 22.06 -11.00
C ASP A 110 -40.90 22.98 -11.80
N GLY A 111 -39.66 23.06 -11.31
CA GLY A 111 -38.59 23.85 -11.92
C GLY A 111 -38.66 25.36 -11.64
N LYS A 112 -39.63 25.82 -10.86
CA LYS A 112 -39.74 27.24 -10.45
C LYS A 112 -39.22 27.42 -9.03
N PRO A 113 -38.23 28.29 -8.78
CA PRO A 113 -37.74 28.54 -7.44
C PRO A 113 -38.78 29.29 -6.61
N LEU A 114 -38.89 28.94 -5.33
CA LEU A 114 -39.62 29.75 -4.35
C LEU A 114 -38.91 31.11 -4.16
N VAL A 115 -39.68 32.11 -3.71
CA VAL A 115 -39.16 33.46 -3.45
C VAL A 115 -38.15 33.43 -2.30
N THR A 116 -38.40 32.61 -1.28
CA THR A 116 -37.50 32.44 -0.13
C THR A 116 -36.20 31.75 -0.54
N THR A 117 -35.08 32.31 -0.11
CA THR A 117 -33.78 31.61 -0.07
C THR A 117 -33.57 31.02 1.32
N PHE A 118 -33.36 29.71 1.36
CA PHE A 118 -33.23 28.93 2.60
C PHE A 118 -31.78 28.87 3.10
N GLY A 119 -31.60 28.46 4.36
CA GLY A 119 -30.28 28.35 5.01
C GLY A 119 -29.71 29.70 5.41
N THR A 120 -30.58 30.70 5.60
CA THR A 120 -30.23 32.12 5.84
C THR A 120 -30.58 32.62 7.23
N GLU A 121 -31.30 31.82 8.01
CA GLU A 121 -31.86 32.18 9.31
C GLU A 121 -31.41 31.19 10.38
N GLY A 122 -31.33 31.62 11.64
CA GLY A 122 -31.21 30.74 12.80
C GLY A 122 -29.91 29.93 12.93
N ALA A 123 -29.20 30.08 14.06
CA ALA A 123 -28.06 29.22 14.39
C ALA A 123 -28.46 27.79 14.78
N LYS A 124 -29.74 27.57 15.13
CA LYS A 124 -30.29 26.24 15.44
C LYS A 124 -31.14 25.77 14.27
N TRP A 125 -31.27 24.46 14.15
CA TRP A 125 -32.22 23.84 13.23
C TRP A 125 -33.64 24.31 13.52
N HIS A 126 -34.31 24.81 12.49
CA HIS A 126 -35.66 25.36 12.58
C HIS A 126 -36.43 25.21 11.28
N TRP A 127 -37.76 25.36 11.33
CA TRP A 127 -38.59 25.46 10.13
C TRP A 127 -38.57 26.89 9.59
N GLN A 128 -37.93 27.08 8.43
CA GLN A 128 -37.92 28.36 7.72
C GLN A 128 -39.14 28.46 6.78
N ASP A 129 -39.80 29.62 6.79
CA ASP A 129 -41.02 29.89 6.01
C ASP A 129 -40.72 30.08 4.52
N GLY A 130 -41.24 29.16 3.70
CA GLY A 130 -41.13 29.20 2.23
C GLY A 130 -42.27 29.96 1.52
N GLY A 131 -43.29 30.38 2.27
CA GLY A 131 -44.51 30.99 1.76
C GLY A 131 -45.45 30.01 1.04
N ALA A 132 -46.44 30.56 0.34
CA ALA A 132 -47.44 29.78 -0.39
C ALA A 132 -47.03 29.53 -1.85
N VAL A 133 -47.26 28.30 -2.33
CA VAL A 133 -47.06 27.89 -3.72
C VAL A 133 -48.32 27.23 -4.27
N GLU A 134 -48.67 27.53 -5.52
CA GLU A 134 -49.77 26.89 -6.22
C GLU A 134 -49.26 25.68 -7.02
N ILE A 135 -49.85 24.50 -6.77
CA ILE A 135 -49.51 23.26 -7.46
C ILE A 135 -50.78 22.68 -8.11
N PRO A 136 -50.96 22.86 -9.43
CA PRO A 136 -52.21 22.50 -10.12
C PRO A 136 -52.31 21.01 -10.46
N ALA A 137 -51.22 20.26 -10.35
CA ALA A 137 -51.17 18.83 -10.64
C ALA A 137 -51.23 17.98 -9.35
N ALA A 138 -51.60 16.71 -9.50
CA ALA A 138 -51.59 15.74 -8.38
C ALA A 138 -50.17 15.25 -8.02
N THR A 139 -49.16 15.71 -8.75
CA THR A 139 -47.74 15.41 -8.54
C THR A 139 -46.93 16.69 -8.71
N ALA A 140 -45.83 16.81 -7.97
CA ALA A 140 -44.88 17.91 -8.12
C ALA A 140 -43.45 17.38 -8.17
N ARG A 141 -42.61 17.99 -9.01
CA ARG A 141 -41.16 17.78 -8.96
C ARG A 141 -40.53 18.77 -7.98
N LEU A 142 -39.92 18.25 -6.92
CA LEU A 142 -39.15 19.05 -5.96
C LEU A 142 -37.67 18.99 -6.32
N ALA A 143 -36.96 20.11 -6.18
CA ALA A 143 -35.52 20.15 -6.33
C ALA A 143 -34.84 21.09 -5.32
N LEU A 144 -33.76 20.64 -4.68
CA LEU A 144 -32.89 21.45 -3.84
C LEU A 144 -31.76 22.02 -4.67
N HIS A 145 -31.80 23.32 -4.94
CA HIS A 145 -30.84 24.03 -5.77
C HIS A 145 -29.83 24.78 -4.90
N ASP A 146 -28.60 24.28 -4.84
CA ASP A 146 -27.50 24.92 -4.14
C ASP A 146 -27.08 26.21 -4.85
N LEU A 147 -26.83 27.29 -4.09
CA LEU A 147 -26.44 28.58 -4.64
C LEU A 147 -24.95 28.89 -4.44
N THR A 148 -24.23 28.13 -3.62
CA THR A 148 -22.90 28.55 -3.15
C THR A 148 -21.84 27.45 -3.19
N GLY A 149 -22.20 26.18 -3.02
CA GLY A 149 -21.24 25.10 -2.81
C GLY A 149 -20.67 25.04 -1.39
N PHE A 150 -21.26 25.74 -0.42
CA PHE A 150 -20.77 25.82 0.96
C PHE A 150 -21.79 25.33 2.00
N GLU A 151 -22.07 24.02 1.96
CA GLU A 151 -22.71 23.28 3.04
C GLU A 151 -24.14 23.73 3.33
N GLY A 152 -24.90 24.05 2.28
CA GLY A 152 -26.36 24.21 2.39
C GLY A 152 -27.00 22.95 2.96
N ARG A 153 -28.02 23.11 3.82
CA ARG A 153 -28.57 21.99 4.61
C ARG A 153 -30.07 21.93 4.51
N CYS A 154 -30.58 20.76 4.15
CA CYS A 154 -32.01 20.50 4.16
C CYS A 154 -32.26 19.19 4.90
N ASP A 155 -33.06 19.27 5.96
CA ASP A 155 -33.51 18.10 6.72
C ASP A 155 -34.86 17.59 6.22
N ALA A 156 -35.83 18.49 6.04
CA ALA A 156 -37.17 18.11 5.60
C ALA A 156 -37.92 19.27 4.96
N ILE A 157 -38.94 18.94 4.16
CA ILE A 157 -39.86 19.89 3.52
C ILE A 157 -41.28 19.49 3.92
N VAL A 158 -42.09 20.47 4.33
CA VAL A 158 -43.52 20.27 4.59
C VAL A 158 -44.34 21.12 3.63
N LEU A 159 -45.33 20.49 2.99
CA LEU A 159 -46.36 21.14 2.20
C LEU A 159 -47.70 20.99 2.93
N SER A 160 -48.28 22.09 3.40
CA SER A 160 -49.58 22.10 4.11
C SER A 160 -50.62 22.93 3.34
N SER A 161 -51.78 22.36 3.08
CA SER A 161 -52.93 23.12 2.57
C SER A 161 -53.66 23.93 3.67
N ASP A 162 -53.36 23.67 4.95
CA ASP A 162 -53.74 24.54 6.05
C ASP A 162 -52.68 25.65 6.18
N MET A 163 -53.05 26.87 5.78
CA MET A 163 -52.18 28.06 5.81
C MET A 163 -51.85 28.53 7.24
N GLY A 164 -52.58 28.06 8.25
CA GLY A 164 -52.28 28.34 9.67
C GLY A 164 -51.38 27.28 10.31
N PHE A 165 -51.02 26.22 9.58
CA PHE A 165 -50.23 25.13 10.11
C PHE A 165 -48.75 25.53 10.27
N VAL A 166 -48.24 25.31 11.49
CA VAL A 166 -46.83 25.42 11.83
C VAL A 166 -46.34 24.04 12.29
N PRO A 167 -45.32 23.45 11.65
CA PRO A 167 -44.78 22.18 12.08
C PRO A 167 -44.14 22.29 13.49
N PRO A 168 -44.18 21.22 14.31
CA PRO A 168 -43.47 21.21 15.58
C PRO A 168 -41.95 21.24 15.37
N GLU A 169 -41.25 21.94 16.26
CA GLU A 169 -39.83 22.25 16.10
C GLU A 169 -38.89 21.10 16.51
N GLU A 170 -39.13 20.48 17.67
CA GLU A 170 -38.23 19.51 18.29
C GLU A 170 -38.95 18.53 19.25
N GLY A 171 -38.19 17.54 19.76
CA GLY A 171 -38.63 16.62 20.82
C GLY A 171 -39.71 15.62 20.43
N ASP A 172 -40.50 15.20 21.42
CA ASP A 172 -41.55 14.19 21.26
C ASP A 172 -42.64 14.64 20.29
N ALA A 173 -42.96 15.94 20.26
CA ALA A 173 -43.95 16.50 19.34
C ALA A 173 -43.51 16.39 17.88
N MET A 174 -42.22 16.67 17.60
CA MET A 174 -41.62 16.49 16.27
C MET A 174 -41.58 15.00 15.87
N SER A 175 -41.16 14.13 16.79
CA SER A 175 -41.13 12.69 16.56
C SER A 175 -42.53 12.12 16.26
N ALA A 176 -43.54 12.53 17.03
CA ALA A 176 -44.93 12.12 16.81
C ALA A 176 -45.50 12.67 15.49
N PHE A 177 -45.15 13.91 15.13
CA PHE A 177 -45.52 14.51 13.86
C PHE A 177 -44.95 13.73 12.68
N ARG A 178 -43.64 13.47 12.66
CA ARG A 178 -42.99 12.70 11.58
C ARG A 178 -43.60 11.30 11.46
N ARG A 179 -43.75 10.59 12.58
CA ARG A 179 -44.37 9.26 12.60
C ARG A 179 -45.75 9.25 11.94
N LYS A 180 -46.59 10.23 12.31
CA LYS A 180 -47.94 10.38 11.77
C LYS A 180 -47.94 10.79 10.30
N ALA A 181 -47.06 11.70 9.90
CA ALA A 181 -46.98 12.24 8.54
C ALA A 181 -46.45 11.21 7.53
N LEU A 182 -45.51 10.37 7.95
CA LEU A 182 -44.93 9.28 7.15
C LEU A 182 -45.75 7.98 7.19
N GLY A 183 -46.80 7.93 8.02
CA GLY A 183 -47.63 6.74 8.17
C GLY A 183 -46.89 5.54 8.78
N LEU A 184 -45.89 5.79 9.61
CA LEU A 184 -45.10 4.73 10.26
C LEU A 184 -45.97 3.98 11.28
N PRO A 185 -45.85 2.65 11.39
CA PRO A 185 -46.61 1.84 12.33
C PRO A 185 -46.31 2.22 13.78
N ASP A 186 -47.21 2.01 14.74
CA ASP A 186 -46.96 2.32 16.16
C ASP A 186 -45.86 1.44 16.80
N GLN A 187 -45.63 0.25 16.24
CA GLN A 187 -44.59 -0.68 16.68
C GLN A 187 -43.58 -0.91 15.56
N ALA A 188 -42.30 -0.96 15.93
CA ALA A 188 -41.23 -1.32 14.99
C ALA A 188 -41.42 -2.75 14.48
N GLU A 189 -41.15 -2.97 13.21
CA GLU A 189 -41.28 -4.26 12.57
C GLU A 189 -40.21 -5.23 13.08
N ASP A 190 -40.54 -6.51 13.23
CA ASP A 190 -39.57 -7.52 13.63
C ASP A 190 -38.56 -7.77 12.51
N ALA A 191 -37.28 -7.53 12.78
CA ALA A 191 -36.18 -7.75 11.84
C ALA A 191 -35.75 -9.22 11.74
N GLY A 192 -36.34 -10.09 12.58
CA GLY A 192 -36.00 -11.50 12.68
C GLY A 192 -35.29 -11.83 14.00
N ARG A 193 -35.10 -13.14 14.20
CA ARG A 193 -34.36 -13.68 15.36
C ARG A 193 -32.92 -13.96 14.98
N PHE A 194 -32.02 -13.53 15.85
CA PHE A 194 -30.58 -13.66 15.68
C PHE A 194 -29.95 -14.27 16.93
N ASP A 195 -28.78 -14.88 16.78
CA ASP A 195 -27.96 -15.32 17.90
C ASP A 195 -27.10 -14.17 18.44
N LEU A 196 -26.68 -13.27 17.53
CA LEU A 196 -25.89 -12.08 17.85
C LEU A 196 -26.34 -10.87 17.03
N VAL A 197 -26.56 -9.74 17.68
CA VAL A 197 -26.70 -8.44 17.00
C VAL A 197 -25.43 -7.63 17.19
N VAL A 198 -24.78 -7.29 16.08
CA VAL A 198 -23.57 -6.45 16.03
C VAL A 198 -23.95 -5.08 15.51
N VAL A 199 -23.69 -4.02 16.31
CA VAL A 199 -24.00 -2.65 15.92
C VAL A 199 -22.70 -1.89 15.68
N GLY A 200 -22.53 -1.38 14.45
CA GLY A 200 -21.35 -0.66 13.98
C GLY A 200 -20.51 -1.47 12.98
N GLY A 201 -20.57 -1.10 11.70
CA GLY A 201 -19.84 -1.70 10.58
C GLY A 201 -18.39 -1.24 10.42
N GLY A 202 -17.72 -0.84 11.50
CA GLY A 202 -16.28 -0.57 11.51
C GLY A 202 -15.45 -1.85 11.30
N MET A 203 -14.12 -1.75 11.28
CA MET A 203 -13.27 -2.95 11.22
C MET A 203 -13.57 -3.93 12.36
N ALA A 204 -13.81 -3.42 13.58
CA ALA A 204 -14.19 -4.24 14.73
C ALA A 204 -15.49 -5.02 14.47
N GLY A 205 -16.62 -4.33 14.21
CA GLY A 205 -17.90 -5.02 14.03
C GLY A 205 -18.00 -5.85 12.75
N THR A 206 -17.31 -5.45 11.68
CA THR A 206 -17.21 -6.28 10.46
C THR A 206 -16.50 -7.60 10.76
N CYS A 207 -15.36 -7.56 11.47
CA CYS A 207 -14.67 -8.77 11.90
C CYS A 207 -15.51 -9.59 12.90
N THR A 208 -16.20 -8.95 13.86
CA THR A 208 -17.11 -9.66 14.79
C THR A 208 -18.19 -10.44 14.06
N ALA A 209 -18.86 -9.80 13.10
CA ALA A 209 -19.95 -10.43 12.36
C ALA A 209 -19.46 -11.61 11.53
N ILE A 210 -18.34 -11.44 10.80
CA ILE A 210 -17.73 -12.51 10.01
C ILE A 210 -17.30 -13.68 10.90
N SER A 211 -16.60 -13.41 12.00
CA SER A 211 -16.12 -14.44 12.91
C SER A 211 -17.25 -15.23 13.57
N ALA A 212 -18.27 -14.55 14.07
CA ALA A 212 -19.45 -15.21 14.66
C ALA A 212 -20.21 -16.04 13.62
N ALA A 213 -20.45 -15.49 12.42
CA ALA A 213 -21.16 -16.17 11.35
C ALA A 213 -20.48 -17.45 10.88
N ARG A 214 -19.14 -17.43 10.77
CA ARG A 214 -18.32 -18.60 10.41
C ARG A 214 -18.32 -19.69 11.48
N LEU A 215 -18.58 -19.32 12.74
CA LEU A 215 -18.75 -20.24 13.85
C LEU A 215 -20.22 -20.67 14.05
N GLY A 216 -21.09 -20.35 13.09
CA GLY A 216 -22.45 -20.90 12.99
C GLY A 216 -23.55 -19.99 13.52
N LEU A 217 -23.24 -18.81 14.05
CA LEU A 217 -24.25 -17.89 14.59
C LEU A 217 -25.00 -17.16 13.46
N GLN A 218 -26.32 -16.99 13.62
CA GLN A 218 -27.10 -16.05 12.84
C GLN A 218 -26.86 -14.63 13.34
N VAL A 219 -26.28 -13.78 12.49
CA VAL A 219 -25.81 -12.45 12.88
C VAL A 219 -26.60 -11.35 12.16
N ALA A 220 -27.09 -10.37 12.91
CA ALA A 220 -27.49 -9.08 12.34
C ALA A 220 -26.31 -8.11 12.42
N LEU A 221 -25.78 -7.65 11.29
CA LEU A 221 -24.79 -6.57 11.24
C LEU A 221 -25.49 -5.25 10.88
N VAL A 222 -25.66 -4.37 11.87
CA VAL A 222 -26.36 -3.09 11.73
C VAL A 222 -25.34 -1.96 11.60
N GLN A 223 -25.36 -1.26 10.47
CA GLN A 223 -24.43 -0.17 10.16
C GLN A 223 -25.21 1.07 9.69
N ASN A 224 -24.96 2.21 10.33
CA ASN A 224 -25.69 3.45 10.06
C ASN A 224 -25.23 4.19 8.79
N ARG A 225 -24.43 3.58 7.93
CA ARG A 225 -23.86 4.18 6.71
C ARG A 225 -23.91 3.21 5.53
N PRO A 226 -23.71 3.67 4.28
CA PRO A 226 -23.79 2.80 3.11
C PRO A 226 -22.53 1.92 2.94
N VAL A 227 -21.45 2.19 3.68
CA VAL A 227 -20.16 1.49 3.56
C VAL A 227 -19.68 0.93 4.90
N LEU A 228 -18.83 -0.10 4.80
CA LEU A 228 -18.15 -0.75 5.93
C LEU A 228 -16.73 -0.22 6.11
N GLY A 229 -16.11 -0.54 7.24
CA GLY A 229 -14.70 -0.21 7.53
C GLY A 229 -14.49 0.99 8.47
N GLY A 230 -15.55 1.72 8.83
CA GLY A 230 -15.46 2.80 9.83
C GLY A 230 -14.62 3.97 9.31
N ASN A 231 -13.57 4.37 10.04
CA ASN A 231 -12.67 5.44 9.57
C ASN A 231 -11.82 5.00 8.36
N ASN A 232 -11.71 3.70 8.09
CA ASN A 232 -11.05 3.15 6.88
C ASN A 232 -12.02 2.99 5.71
N SER A 233 -13.09 3.78 5.66
CA SER A 233 -13.99 3.86 4.51
C SER A 233 -13.54 4.95 3.54
N SER A 234 -14.08 4.92 2.31
CA SER A 234 -13.91 6.02 1.35
C SER A 234 -14.46 7.37 1.82
N GLU A 235 -15.34 7.40 2.83
CA GLU A 235 -15.94 8.61 3.41
C GLU A 235 -14.96 9.36 4.33
N VAL A 236 -14.16 8.63 5.12
CA VAL A 236 -13.30 9.20 6.19
C VAL A 236 -11.80 9.11 5.84
N ARG A 237 -11.41 8.09 5.08
CA ARG A 237 -10.09 7.96 4.43
C ARG A 237 -8.88 7.89 5.37
N VAL A 238 -8.98 7.10 6.44
CA VAL A 238 -7.82 6.71 7.29
C VAL A 238 -7.33 5.32 6.88
N HIS A 239 -6.05 5.12 6.61
CA HIS A 239 -5.52 3.78 6.24
C HIS A 239 -5.42 2.80 7.41
N LEU A 240 -5.42 1.48 7.13
CA LEU A 240 -5.22 0.44 8.14
C LEU A 240 -3.77 0.38 8.60
N ASN A 241 -3.56 0.62 9.90
CA ASN A 241 -2.27 0.47 10.59
C ASN A 241 -2.39 -0.50 11.76
N GLY A 242 -1.26 -0.76 12.40
CA GLY A 242 -1.08 -1.81 13.41
C GLY A 242 -0.54 -3.09 12.78
N GLN A 243 0.20 -3.88 13.54
CA GLN A 243 0.56 -5.23 13.11
C GLN A 243 -0.57 -6.19 13.48
N ILE A 244 -0.65 -7.30 12.75
CA ILE A 244 -1.61 -8.38 12.97
C ILE A 244 -0.84 -9.69 13.11
N ASN A 245 -1.50 -10.74 13.58
CA ASN A 245 -0.94 -12.09 13.59
C ASN A 245 0.33 -12.24 14.44
N LEU A 246 0.40 -11.50 15.56
CA LEU A 246 1.49 -11.59 16.53
C LEU A 246 1.16 -12.56 17.68
N PRO A 247 2.17 -13.02 18.44
CA PRO A 247 1.94 -13.73 19.70
C PRO A 247 1.03 -12.93 20.65
N PRO A 248 0.22 -13.58 21.49
CA PRO A 248 0.20 -15.03 21.76
C PRO A 248 -0.60 -15.86 20.74
N TYR A 249 -1.42 -15.25 19.89
CA TYR A 249 -2.28 -15.96 18.93
C TYR A 249 -2.03 -15.51 17.49
N PRO A 250 -1.06 -16.10 16.79
CA PRO A 250 -0.68 -15.66 15.45
C PRO A 250 -1.81 -15.77 14.42
N ARG A 251 -2.87 -16.54 14.66
CA ARG A 251 -4.03 -16.63 13.76
C ARG A 251 -5.05 -15.51 13.97
N LEU A 252 -4.98 -14.79 15.09
CA LEU A 252 -5.84 -13.65 15.37
C LEU A 252 -5.39 -12.46 14.51
N GLY A 253 -6.28 -11.98 13.63
CA GLY A 253 -5.97 -10.99 12.59
C GLY A 253 -6.14 -11.50 11.16
N ASP A 254 -6.43 -12.79 10.96
CA ASP A 254 -6.67 -13.34 9.63
C ASP A 254 -7.90 -12.72 8.96
N VAL A 255 -8.98 -12.48 9.71
CA VAL A 255 -10.17 -11.82 9.18
C VAL A 255 -9.87 -10.36 8.83
N VAL A 256 -9.06 -9.67 9.66
CA VAL A 256 -8.61 -8.30 9.37
C VAL A 256 -7.87 -8.24 8.03
N ARG A 257 -7.01 -9.22 7.77
CA ARG A 257 -6.23 -9.31 6.54
C ARG A 257 -7.08 -9.53 5.30
N GLU A 258 -8.15 -10.32 5.40
CA GLU A 258 -9.11 -10.49 4.31
C GLU A 258 -9.75 -9.15 3.91
N LEU A 259 -9.95 -8.25 4.88
CA LEU A 259 -10.58 -6.94 4.68
C LEU A 259 -9.58 -5.83 4.32
N ASP A 260 -8.28 -6.06 4.47
CA ASP A 260 -7.23 -5.07 4.24
C ASP A 260 -6.78 -5.03 2.77
N SER A 261 -6.82 -3.85 2.15
CA SER A 261 -6.38 -3.64 0.77
C SER A 261 -4.85 -3.63 0.62
N GLY A 262 -4.10 -3.53 1.72
CA GLY A 262 -2.64 -3.36 1.75
C GLY A 262 -2.18 -1.94 1.41
N LYS A 263 -3.04 -1.10 0.83
CA LYS A 263 -2.72 0.27 0.44
C LYS A 263 -2.58 1.17 1.67
N GLN A 264 -1.62 2.08 1.62
CA GLN A 264 -1.23 2.94 2.74
C GLN A 264 -1.45 4.42 2.43
N GLY A 265 -1.60 5.22 3.49
CA GLY A 265 -1.74 6.68 3.41
C GLY A 265 -3.15 7.18 3.75
N ASN A 266 -3.20 8.25 4.52
CA ASN A 266 -4.40 9.02 4.79
C ASN A 266 -4.72 9.98 3.62
N ALA A 267 -5.98 10.43 3.54
CA ALA A 267 -6.47 11.38 2.54
C ALA A 267 -6.12 11.00 1.09
N GLN A 268 -6.09 9.69 0.79
CA GLN A 268 -5.84 9.17 -0.55
C GLN A 268 -7.15 9.12 -1.38
N PRO A 269 -7.12 8.83 -2.68
CA PRO A 269 -8.34 8.59 -3.45
C PRO A 269 -9.19 7.46 -2.84
N ALA A 270 -10.52 7.52 -3.03
CA ALA A 270 -11.47 6.55 -2.47
C ALA A 270 -11.11 5.07 -2.73
N SER A 271 -10.48 4.78 -3.87
CA SER A 271 -10.04 3.44 -4.28
C SER A 271 -8.94 2.82 -3.41
N TYR A 272 -8.34 3.58 -2.48
CA TYR A 272 -7.38 3.06 -1.51
C TYR A 272 -8.03 2.26 -0.38
N TYR A 273 -9.27 2.61 -0.04
CA TYR A 273 -10.00 2.08 1.12
C TYR A 273 -10.81 0.82 0.78
N ASP A 274 -11.08 0.61 -0.53
CA ASP A 274 -11.68 -0.60 -1.11
C ASP A 274 -12.92 -1.08 -0.34
N ASP A 275 -13.93 -0.20 -0.23
CA ASP A 275 -15.16 -0.47 0.52
C ASP A 275 -15.86 -1.76 0.01
N GLU A 276 -15.81 -1.99 -1.29
CA GLU A 276 -16.38 -3.18 -1.94
C GLU A 276 -15.71 -4.49 -1.48
N ARG A 277 -14.42 -4.50 -1.15
CA ARG A 277 -13.77 -5.69 -0.59
C ARG A 277 -14.43 -6.15 0.71
N LYS A 278 -14.78 -5.20 1.57
CA LYS A 278 -15.41 -5.47 2.87
C LYS A 278 -16.85 -5.92 2.68
N LEU A 279 -17.58 -5.26 1.79
CA LEU A 279 -18.95 -5.66 1.43
C LEU A 279 -18.99 -7.06 0.83
N ARG A 280 -18.07 -7.41 -0.08
CA ARG A 280 -17.96 -8.76 -0.65
C ARG A 280 -17.67 -9.81 0.42
N ALA A 281 -16.74 -9.52 1.34
CA ALA A 281 -16.42 -10.45 2.42
C ALA A 281 -17.64 -10.74 3.32
N VAL A 282 -18.37 -9.69 3.72
CA VAL A 282 -19.60 -9.85 4.53
C VAL A 282 -20.69 -10.59 3.75
N ARG A 283 -20.97 -10.19 2.51
CA ARG A 283 -22.00 -10.82 1.66
C ARG A 283 -21.70 -12.29 1.33
N ALA A 284 -20.44 -12.70 1.43
CA ALA A 284 -20.02 -14.09 1.24
C ALA A 284 -20.30 -14.98 2.45
N GLU A 285 -20.71 -14.42 3.59
CA GLU A 285 -21.11 -15.20 4.77
C GLU A 285 -22.63 -15.40 4.80
N PRO A 286 -23.13 -16.64 4.65
CA PRO A 286 -24.57 -16.90 4.53
C PRO A 286 -25.35 -16.62 5.83
N ASN A 287 -24.67 -16.62 6.98
CA ASN A 287 -25.30 -16.40 8.29
C ASN A 287 -25.30 -14.91 8.71
N ILE A 288 -24.86 -13.98 7.84
CA ILE A 288 -24.95 -12.55 8.13
C ILE A 288 -26.13 -11.94 7.38
N HIS A 289 -27.02 -11.30 8.14
CA HIS A 289 -27.99 -10.35 7.60
C HIS A 289 -27.42 -8.94 7.78
N LEU A 290 -27.06 -8.31 6.66
CA LEU A 290 -26.46 -6.98 6.63
C LEU A 290 -27.53 -5.89 6.48
N PHE A 291 -27.56 -4.95 7.43
CA PHE A 291 -28.45 -3.79 7.45
C PHE A 291 -27.61 -2.52 7.35
N LEU A 292 -27.39 -2.05 6.11
CA LEU A 292 -26.75 -0.75 5.84
C LEU A 292 -27.75 0.38 6.02
N ASN A 293 -27.25 1.61 6.15
CA ASN A 293 -28.08 2.80 6.36
C ASN A 293 -29.12 2.60 7.48
N THR A 294 -28.75 1.91 8.55
CA THR A 294 -29.67 1.55 9.63
C THR A 294 -29.07 2.01 10.96
N HIS A 295 -29.70 2.99 11.60
CA HIS A 295 -29.20 3.65 12.81
C HIS A 295 -29.90 3.16 14.06
N ALA A 296 -29.16 2.54 14.98
CA ALA A 296 -29.70 2.04 16.23
C ALA A 296 -29.82 3.17 17.25
N TYR A 297 -31.04 3.44 17.73
CA TYR A 297 -31.35 4.62 18.55
C TYR A 297 -31.99 4.27 19.91
N LYS A 298 -32.36 3.01 20.13
CA LYS A 298 -32.99 2.57 21.39
C LYS A 298 -32.63 1.14 21.75
N VAL A 299 -32.55 0.87 23.05
CA VAL A 299 -32.32 -0.45 23.64
C VAL A 299 -33.50 -0.81 24.55
N GLU A 300 -33.98 -2.04 24.44
CA GLU A 300 -34.96 -2.65 25.35
C GLU A 300 -34.23 -3.61 26.30
N LYS A 301 -34.56 -3.55 27.59
CA LYS A 301 -33.90 -4.35 28.62
C LYS A 301 -34.89 -5.10 29.51
N GLN A 302 -34.39 -6.21 30.06
CA GLN A 302 -34.98 -6.90 31.20
C GLN A 302 -33.90 -7.05 32.28
N GLY A 303 -34.01 -6.28 33.36
CA GLY A 303 -32.96 -6.21 34.38
C GLY A 303 -31.65 -5.66 33.81
N ASP A 304 -30.57 -6.44 33.92
CA ASP A 304 -29.24 -6.10 33.39
C ASP A 304 -28.96 -6.67 31.98
N ARG A 305 -29.97 -7.28 31.33
CA ARG A 305 -29.86 -7.87 30.00
C ARG A 305 -30.57 -7.05 28.95
N ILE A 306 -29.94 -6.92 27.78
CA ILE A 306 -30.57 -6.41 26.56
C ILE A 306 -31.46 -7.52 25.97
N VAL A 307 -32.70 -7.19 25.60
CA VAL A 307 -33.63 -8.12 24.92
C VAL A 307 -33.89 -7.74 23.47
N ALA A 308 -33.72 -6.47 23.12
CA ALA A 308 -33.75 -5.99 21.74
C ALA A 308 -33.07 -4.63 21.60
N ILE A 309 -32.73 -4.29 20.35
CA ILE A 309 -32.50 -2.91 19.94
C ILE A 309 -33.57 -2.49 18.93
N LEU A 310 -33.84 -1.19 18.85
CA LEU A 310 -34.60 -0.60 17.75
C LEU A 310 -33.64 0.24 16.91
N ALA A 311 -33.77 0.10 15.59
CA ALA A 311 -33.04 0.89 14.63
C ALA A 311 -33.97 1.46 13.56
N ARG A 312 -33.55 2.57 12.96
CA ARG A 312 -34.27 3.26 11.88
C ARG A 312 -33.46 3.18 10.60
N GLU A 313 -34.06 2.72 9.53
CA GLU A 313 -33.51 2.82 8.19
C GLU A 313 -33.51 4.30 7.77
N LEU A 314 -32.35 4.82 7.39
CA LEU A 314 -32.14 6.24 7.19
C LEU A 314 -32.99 6.78 6.04
N THR A 315 -33.05 6.09 4.90
CA THR A 315 -33.69 6.62 3.68
C THR A 315 -35.21 6.49 3.66
N THR A 316 -35.78 5.63 4.51
CA THR A 316 -37.22 5.30 4.50
C THR A 316 -37.91 5.64 5.82
N SER A 317 -37.14 5.97 6.86
CA SER A 317 -37.59 6.08 8.24
C SER A 317 -38.28 4.83 8.80
N ARG A 318 -38.15 3.67 8.11
CA ARG A 318 -38.70 2.40 8.57
C ARG A 318 -37.99 1.97 9.86
N GLU A 319 -38.78 1.58 10.86
CA GLU A 319 -38.24 1.15 12.15
C GLU A 319 -38.25 -0.37 12.28
N LEU A 320 -37.11 -0.91 12.70
CA LEU A 320 -36.83 -2.33 12.83
C LEU A 320 -36.45 -2.66 14.27
N ARG A 321 -36.97 -3.77 14.79
CA ARG A 321 -36.68 -4.32 16.12
C ARG A 321 -35.86 -5.60 15.97
N PHE A 322 -34.67 -5.63 16.58
CA PHE A 322 -33.75 -6.76 16.50
C PHE A 322 -33.62 -7.44 17.86
N SER A 323 -33.96 -8.72 17.95
CA SER A 323 -33.84 -9.53 19.17
C SER A 323 -32.77 -10.60 19.05
N ALA A 324 -31.94 -10.72 20.09
CA ALA A 324 -30.89 -11.74 20.22
C ALA A 324 -30.57 -12.01 21.70
N PRO A 325 -29.98 -13.18 22.04
CA PRO A 325 -29.46 -13.44 23.38
C PRO A 325 -28.17 -12.65 23.68
N LEU A 326 -27.39 -12.30 22.67
CA LEU A 326 -26.12 -11.57 22.78
C LEU A 326 -26.10 -10.33 21.88
N PHE A 327 -25.40 -9.29 22.34
CA PHE A 327 -25.21 -8.04 21.60
C PHE A 327 -23.73 -7.64 21.62
N ALA A 328 -23.26 -7.04 20.54
CA ALA A 328 -21.93 -6.44 20.46
C ALA A 328 -22.03 -4.96 20.05
N ASP A 329 -21.57 -4.08 20.93
CA ASP A 329 -21.39 -2.67 20.60
C ASP A 329 -20.01 -2.49 19.95
N CYS A 330 -20.03 -2.35 18.63
CA CYS A 330 -18.88 -2.00 17.81
C CYS A 330 -19.02 -0.60 17.23
N THR A 331 -19.90 0.22 17.80
CA THR A 331 -20.00 1.63 17.45
C THR A 331 -18.79 2.34 18.03
N GLY A 332 -18.23 3.28 17.26
CA GLY A 332 -17.12 4.11 17.75
C GLY A 332 -17.48 4.91 19.00
N ASP A 333 -18.78 5.14 19.22
CA ASP A 333 -19.34 6.00 20.27
C ASP A 333 -19.91 5.25 21.48
N GLY A 334 -19.81 3.92 21.53
CA GLY A 334 -20.37 3.11 22.61
C GLY A 334 -21.88 3.31 22.79
N THR A 335 -22.59 3.50 21.67
CA THR A 335 -23.99 3.93 21.60
C THR A 335 -24.94 2.97 22.30
N ILE A 336 -24.84 1.68 21.98
CA ILE A 336 -25.75 0.67 22.53
C ILE A 336 -25.40 0.39 23.99
N GLY A 337 -24.12 0.38 24.34
CA GLY A 337 -23.67 0.28 25.72
C GLY A 337 -24.20 1.42 26.58
N TYR A 338 -24.08 2.66 26.09
CA TYR A 338 -24.63 3.84 26.75
C TYR A 338 -26.15 3.73 26.93
N LEU A 339 -26.90 3.42 25.86
CA LEU A 339 -28.36 3.27 25.90
C LEU A 339 -28.80 2.10 26.79
N ALA A 340 -28.00 1.04 26.91
CA ALA A 340 -28.23 -0.08 27.81
C ALA A 340 -27.91 0.25 29.29
N GLY A 341 -27.29 1.40 29.58
CA GLY A 341 -26.83 1.76 30.91
C GLY A 341 -25.56 1.01 31.35
N ALA A 342 -24.71 0.60 30.40
CA ALA A 342 -23.37 0.14 30.71
C ALA A 342 -22.56 1.27 31.37
N ASP A 343 -21.70 0.94 32.32
CA ASP A 343 -20.78 1.93 32.90
C ASP A 343 -19.83 2.44 31.81
N TRP A 344 -19.59 3.76 31.79
CA TRP A 344 -18.78 4.40 30.75
C TRP A 344 -18.06 5.65 31.26
N ARG A 345 -17.07 6.11 30.51
CA ARG A 345 -16.29 7.34 30.74
C ARG A 345 -15.98 8.05 29.42
N MET A 346 -15.65 9.33 29.50
CA MET A 346 -15.20 10.16 28.38
C MET A 346 -14.36 11.32 28.92
N GLY A 347 -13.35 11.74 28.17
CA GLY A 347 -12.37 12.73 28.63
C GLY A 347 -11.11 12.06 29.22
N ARG A 348 -10.32 12.80 30.01
CA ARG A 348 -9.09 12.29 30.63
C ARG A 348 -9.28 12.07 32.12
N GLU A 349 -8.92 10.87 32.58
CA GLU A 349 -8.81 10.56 34.01
C GLU A 349 -7.63 11.31 34.65
N SER A 350 -7.63 11.43 35.98
CA SER A 350 -6.54 12.12 36.69
C SER A 350 -5.42 11.19 37.15
N LYS A 351 -4.22 11.73 37.35
CA LYS A 351 -3.10 10.98 37.95
C LYS A 351 -3.45 10.38 39.31
N ALA A 352 -4.22 11.09 40.13
CA ALA A 352 -4.64 10.60 41.44
C ALA A 352 -5.57 9.38 41.36
N GLU A 353 -6.31 9.25 40.26
CA GLU A 353 -7.24 8.16 40.03
C GLU A 353 -6.55 6.92 39.43
N THR A 354 -5.70 7.11 38.42
CA THR A 354 -5.14 6.00 37.63
C THR A 354 -3.68 5.70 37.95
N GLY A 355 -2.95 6.65 38.54
CA GLY A 355 -1.50 6.56 38.73
C GLY A 355 -0.69 6.71 37.44
N GLU A 356 -1.34 6.99 36.31
CA GLU A 356 -0.71 7.12 35.00
C GLU A 356 0.13 8.40 34.92
N SER A 357 1.39 8.29 34.51
CA SER A 357 2.29 9.45 34.49
C SER A 357 1.92 10.50 33.44
N MET A 358 1.17 10.10 32.40
CA MET A 358 0.69 10.99 31.32
C MET A 358 -0.72 11.55 31.54
N ALA A 359 -1.45 11.08 32.56
CA ALA A 359 -2.75 11.64 32.89
C ALA A 359 -2.60 13.09 33.39
N PRO A 360 -3.60 13.98 33.21
CA PRO A 360 -3.60 15.30 33.84
C PRO A 360 -3.72 15.23 35.37
N GLU A 361 -3.35 16.31 36.06
CA GLU A 361 -3.47 16.39 37.52
C GLU A 361 -4.94 16.42 37.98
N THR A 362 -5.80 17.05 37.20
CA THR A 362 -7.25 17.15 37.43
C THR A 362 -7.95 16.52 36.23
N PRO A 363 -8.99 15.69 36.43
CA PRO A 363 -9.68 15.09 35.29
C PRO A 363 -10.40 16.19 34.48
N ASP A 364 -10.45 16.02 33.17
CA ASP A 364 -11.06 17.00 32.28
C ASP A 364 -11.78 16.35 31.09
N ARG A 365 -12.44 17.18 30.29
CA ARG A 365 -13.25 16.74 29.14
C ARG A 365 -12.44 16.52 27.87
N MET A 366 -11.11 16.68 27.90
CA MET A 366 -10.32 16.62 26.68
C MET A 366 -10.32 15.20 26.11
N THR A 367 -10.54 15.06 24.82
CA THR A 367 -10.37 13.82 24.07
C THR A 367 -9.38 14.04 22.93
N MET A 368 -8.94 12.96 22.31
CA MET A 368 -8.46 13.02 20.93
C MET A 368 -9.65 13.45 20.05
N GLY A 369 -9.42 14.44 19.18
CA GLY A 369 -10.48 15.12 18.45
C GLY A 369 -11.02 14.34 17.26
N ALA A 370 -11.62 15.07 16.32
CA ALA A 370 -12.08 14.54 15.05
C ALA A 370 -11.32 15.17 13.88
N SER A 371 -10.70 14.32 13.05
CA SER A 371 -9.97 14.78 11.87
C SER A 371 -10.92 15.02 10.70
N VAL A 372 -10.76 16.15 10.01
CA VAL A 372 -11.41 16.44 8.72
C VAL A 372 -10.31 16.56 7.67
N GLN A 373 -10.12 15.47 6.93
CA GLN A 373 -9.06 15.36 5.94
C GLN A 373 -9.47 15.98 4.62
N TRP A 374 -8.50 16.43 3.84
CA TRP A 374 -8.75 17.06 2.55
C TRP A 374 -7.53 17.02 1.63
N TYR A 375 -7.72 17.17 0.33
CA TYR A 375 -6.62 17.42 -0.59
C TYR A 375 -7.03 18.30 -1.77
N SER A 376 -6.03 18.90 -2.39
CA SER A 376 -6.17 19.62 -3.66
C SER A 376 -5.66 18.81 -4.84
N ALA A 377 -6.24 19.06 -6.01
CA ALA A 377 -5.80 18.50 -7.28
C ALA A 377 -5.22 19.60 -8.17
N LYS A 378 -4.26 19.22 -9.03
CA LYS A 378 -3.71 20.09 -10.06
C LYS A 378 -4.73 20.30 -11.17
N THR A 379 -4.74 21.50 -11.73
CA THR A 379 -5.51 21.88 -12.91
C THR A 379 -4.57 22.38 -14.00
N ASP A 380 -4.95 22.19 -15.26
CA ASP A 380 -4.13 22.65 -16.41
C ASP A 380 -4.09 24.19 -16.52
N GLN A 381 -5.10 24.86 -15.95
CA GLN A 381 -5.25 26.32 -15.94
C GLN A 381 -5.47 26.83 -14.50
N PRO A 382 -5.19 28.12 -14.22
CA PRO A 382 -5.50 28.71 -12.93
C PRO A 382 -6.97 28.54 -12.55
N SER A 383 -7.23 28.07 -11.33
CA SER A 383 -8.57 27.90 -10.78
C SER A 383 -8.87 29.02 -9.77
N PRO A 384 -10.02 29.71 -9.83
CA PRO A 384 -10.39 30.70 -8.82
C PRO A 384 -10.94 30.01 -7.56
N PHE A 385 -10.93 30.74 -6.43
CA PHE A 385 -11.66 30.37 -5.22
C PHE A 385 -12.20 31.64 -4.55
N PRO A 386 -13.48 31.68 -4.11
CA PRO A 386 -14.05 32.88 -3.53
C PRO A 386 -13.42 33.23 -2.18
N ASP A 387 -13.50 34.50 -1.79
CA ASP A 387 -13.23 34.89 -0.40
C ASP A 387 -14.33 34.37 0.53
N CYS A 388 -13.94 33.91 1.71
CA CYS A 388 -14.86 33.33 2.70
C CYS A 388 -14.86 34.17 3.99
N PRO A 389 -15.57 35.32 4.04
CA PRO A 389 -15.57 36.20 5.22
C PRO A 389 -16.21 35.58 6.47
N TRP A 390 -16.95 34.48 6.31
CA TRP A 390 -17.56 33.70 7.39
C TRP A 390 -16.62 32.62 7.98
N ALA A 391 -15.52 32.33 7.29
CA ALA A 391 -14.53 31.32 7.68
C ALA A 391 -13.60 31.85 8.79
N LEU A 392 -12.60 31.06 9.21
CA LEU A 392 -11.54 31.60 10.07
C LEU A 392 -10.67 32.58 9.28
N GLU A 393 -10.28 33.68 9.92
CA GLU A 393 -9.43 34.70 9.31
C GLU A 393 -7.95 34.28 9.39
N PHE A 394 -7.25 34.41 8.27
CA PHE A 394 -5.84 34.05 8.14
C PHE A 394 -4.98 35.24 7.73
N SER A 395 -3.73 35.21 8.17
CA SER A 395 -2.67 36.14 7.81
C SER A 395 -1.44 35.35 7.35
N GLU A 396 -0.40 36.02 6.88
CA GLU A 396 0.87 35.36 6.55
C GLU A 396 1.47 34.58 7.74
N ALA A 397 1.25 35.05 8.97
CA ALA A 397 1.76 34.38 10.17
C ALA A 397 0.95 33.14 10.55
N SER A 398 -0.36 33.16 10.33
CA SER A 398 -1.28 32.08 10.74
C SER A 398 -1.61 31.07 9.64
N CYS A 399 -1.33 31.42 8.38
CA CYS A 399 -1.55 30.57 7.20
C CYS A 399 -0.85 29.21 7.32
N GLN A 400 -1.60 28.14 7.04
CA GLN A 400 -1.06 26.80 6.90
C GLN A 400 -0.75 26.57 5.42
N ASN A 401 0.53 26.63 5.06
CA ASN A 401 1.03 26.45 3.68
C ASN A 401 0.89 24.99 3.20
N ALA A 402 -0.35 24.54 3.03
CA ALA A 402 -0.72 23.16 2.83
C ALA A 402 -1.52 22.98 1.54
N THR A 403 -1.24 21.92 0.80
CA THR A 403 -2.01 21.49 -0.38
C THR A 403 -2.91 20.28 -0.08
N ARG A 404 -2.86 19.79 1.16
CA ARG A 404 -3.65 18.69 1.71
C ARG A 404 -3.68 18.78 3.23
N GLY A 405 -4.69 18.17 3.85
CA GLY A 405 -4.78 17.95 5.28
C GLY A 405 -4.96 16.49 5.64
N ASP A 406 -4.17 16.06 6.62
CA ASP A 406 -4.05 14.67 7.07
C ASP A 406 -4.63 14.52 8.50
N TRP A 407 -4.16 13.52 9.24
CA TRP A 407 -4.56 13.18 10.61
C TRP A 407 -4.50 14.35 11.59
N ASP A 408 -3.64 15.32 11.33
CA ASP A 408 -3.35 16.48 12.16
C ASP A 408 -4.24 17.70 11.86
N TRP A 409 -5.15 17.59 10.88
CA TRP A 409 -6.25 18.54 10.67
C TRP A 409 -7.45 18.11 11.51
N GLU A 410 -7.34 18.39 12.79
CA GLU A 410 -8.17 17.84 13.85
C GLU A 410 -8.58 18.94 14.81
N SER A 411 -9.86 18.93 15.18
CA SER A 411 -10.45 19.93 16.05
C SER A 411 -11.36 19.28 17.09
N GLY A 412 -11.90 20.11 17.98
CA GLY A 412 -12.92 19.69 18.93
C GLY A 412 -12.40 18.99 20.16
N LEU A 413 -11.10 19.06 20.49
CA LEU A 413 -10.49 18.25 21.56
C LEU A 413 -11.17 18.46 22.93
N ASN A 414 -11.82 19.60 23.19
CA ASN A 414 -12.55 19.87 24.44
C ASN A 414 -14.08 19.86 24.29
N ASN A 415 -14.59 19.52 23.10
CA ASN A 415 -16.01 19.41 22.81
C ASN A 415 -16.51 17.99 23.05
N ASP A 416 -17.82 17.84 23.20
CA ASP A 416 -18.43 16.53 23.24
C ASP A 416 -18.44 15.91 21.83
N GLN A 417 -17.60 14.91 21.61
CA GLN A 417 -17.44 14.24 20.31
C GLN A 417 -18.72 13.60 19.76
N ILE A 418 -19.78 13.48 20.57
CA ILE A 418 -21.06 12.92 20.15
C ILE A 418 -22.07 14.04 19.95
N THR A 419 -22.32 14.87 20.97
CA THR A 419 -23.37 15.89 20.87
C THR A 419 -22.98 17.13 20.08
N ASP A 420 -21.67 17.40 19.94
CA ASP A 420 -21.16 18.60 19.25
C ASP A 420 -20.54 18.25 17.87
N ILE A 421 -20.75 17.05 17.33
CA ILE A 421 -20.04 16.59 16.13
C ILE A 421 -20.27 17.48 14.90
N GLU A 422 -21.48 18.00 14.71
CA GLU A 422 -21.77 18.96 13.63
C GLU A 422 -20.91 20.22 13.81
N HIS A 423 -20.87 20.79 15.02
CA HIS A 423 -20.06 21.96 15.35
C HIS A 423 -18.55 21.70 15.15
N ILE A 424 -18.04 20.55 15.59
CA ILE A 424 -16.63 20.18 15.48
C ILE A 424 -16.21 20.10 14.01
N ARG A 425 -16.97 19.37 13.18
CA ARG A 425 -16.67 19.26 11.74
C ARG A 425 -16.73 20.62 11.04
N ASP A 426 -17.79 21.35 11.30
CA ASP A 426 -18.07 22.63 10.64
C ASP A 426 -17.05 23.72 11.01
N HIS A 427 -16.55 23.70 12.25
CA HIS A 427 -15.42 24.52 12.65
C HIS A 427 -14.18 24.21 11.79
N THR A 428 -13.91 22.93 11.52
CA THR A 428 -12.80 22.55 10.65
C THR A 428 -13.05 22.95 9.18
N PHE A 429 -14.30 22.93 8.68
CA PHE A 429 -14.62 23.51 7.38
C PHE A 429 -14.28 24.99 7.31
N ARG A 430 -14.66 25.77 8.33
CA ARG A 430 -14.27 27.19 8.43
C ARG A 430 -12.76 27.37 8.43
N ALA A 431 -12.01 26.48 9.07
CA ALA A 431 -10.55 26.52 9.03
C ALA A 431 -9.98 26.21 7.64
N ILE A 432 -10.46 25.15 6.98
CA ILE A 432 -10.00 24.71 5.66
C ILE A 432 -10.30 25.76 4.60
N TYR A 433 -11.56 26.22 4.52
CA TYR A 433 -11.97 27.20 3.51
C TYR A 433 -11.34 28.57 3.73
N GLY A 434 -11.22 29.02 4.98
CA GLY A 434 -10.53 30.27 5.31
C GLY A 434 -9.06 30.23 4.91
N ASN A 435 -8.36 29.14 5.25
CA ASN A 435 -6.95 28.96 4.92
C ASN A 435 -6.73 28.83 3.40
N TRP A 436 -7.64 28.15 2.69
CA TRP A 436 -7.58 28.01 1.24
C TRP A 436 -7.87 29.32 0.50
N ALA A 437 -8.90 30.07 0.93
CA ALA A 437 -9.20 31.39 0.40
C ALA A 437 -8.01 32.35 0.57
N PHE A 438 -7.39 32.37 1.75
CA PHE A 438 -6.20 33.17 1.99
C PHE A 438 -5.04 32.77 1.06
N GLN A 439 -4.73 31.47 0.95
CA GLN A 439 -3.68 30.96 0.06
C GLN A 439 -3.91 31.32 -1.42
N LYS A 440 -5.16 31.28 -1.88
CA LYS A 440 -5.52 31.56 -3.29
C LYS A 440 -5.53 33.06 -3.60
N ASN A 441 -6.00 33.89 -2.68
CA ASN A 441 -6.35 35.28 -2.99
C ASN A 441 -5.34 36.30 -2.43
N HIS A 442 -4.84 36.05 -1.21
CA HIS A 442 -4.17 37.08 -0.40
C HIS A 442 -2.72 36.76 -0.04
N SER A 443 -2.33 35.48 -0.01
CA SER A 443 -0.96 35.07 0.33
C SER A 443 0.07 35.60 -0.66
N ARG A 444 1.25 35.94 -0.16
CA ARG A 444 2.47 36.21 -0.94
C ARG A 444 2.84 35.07 -1.88
N ASP A 445 2.53 33.84 -1.51
CA ASP A 445 2.83 32.63 -2.29
C ASP A 445 1.66 32.18 -3.18
N LYS A 446 0.62 33.01 -3.39
CA LYS A 446 -0.59 32.61 -4.14
C LYS A 446 -0.35 32.04 -5.53
N ALA A 447 0.75 32.42 -6.19
CA ALA A 447 1.14 31.86 -7.47
C ALA A 447 1.37 30.32 -7.40
N ARG A 448 1.86 29.81 -6.26
CA ARG A 448 2.03 28.36 -6.01
C ARG A 448 0.69 27.61 -6.04
N TYR A 449 -0.38 28.28 -5.62
CA TYR A 449 -1.72 27.70 -5.49
C TYR A 449 -2.61 27.99 -6.70
N ALA A 450 -2.16 28.80 -7.66
CA ALA A 450 -2.97 29.24 -8.79
C ALA A 450 -3.60 28.05 -9.56
N ASN A 451 -2.83 27.01 -9.83
CA ASN A 451 -3.26 25.83 -10.59
C ASN A 451 -3.66 24.64 -9.69
N LEU A 452 -4.13 24.92 -8.48
CA LEU A 452 -4.67 23.92 -7.56
C LEU A 452 -6.12 24.25 -7.21
N LYS A 453 -6.99 23.24 -7.21
CA LYS A 453 -8.36 23.34 -6.69
C LYS A 453 -8.55 22.38 -5.52
N LEU A 454 -9.41 22.72 -4.56
CA LEU A 454 -9.91 21.71 -3.62
C LEU A 454 -10.64 20.63 -4.42
N ASP A 455 -10.29 19.37 -4.18
CA ASP A 455 -10.84 18.23 -4.92
C ASP A 455 -11.67 17.33 -4.00
N TRP A 456 -11.27 17.23 -2.73
CA TRP A 456 -12.01 16.49 -1.73
C TRP A 456 -11.78 17.05 -0.32
N VAL A 457 -12.87 17.16 0.45
CA VAL A 457 -12.87 17.42 1.89
C VAL A 457 -13.79 16.38 2.54
N ALA A 458 -13.39 15.75 3.63
CA ALA A 458 -14.21 14.78 4.34
C ALA A 458 -15.46 15.46 4.94
N TYR A 459 -16.67 15.05 4.55
CA TYR A 459 -17.90 15.53 5.20
C TYR A 459 -18.33 14.69 6.41
N ILE A 460 -17.75 13.50 6.54
CA ILE A 460 -17.84 12.64 7.73
C ILE A 460 -16.54 12.81 8.52
N ALA A 461 -16.63 13.40 9.71
CA ALA A 461 -15.50 13.63 10.59
C ALA A 461 -14.97 12.30 11.18
N GLY A 462 -13.66 12.10 11.12
CA GLY A 462 -12.99 10.91 11.65
C GLY A 462 -12.73 11.02 13.14
N LYS A 463 -13.73 10.71 13.99
CA LYS A 463 -13.59 10.68 15.45
C LYS A 463 -12.51 9.68 15.90
N ARG A 464 -11.62 10.11 16.81
CA ARG A 464 -10.58 9.25 17.41
C ARG A 464 -10.97 8.66 18.76
N GLU A 465 -11.78 9.38 19.51
CA GLU A 465 -12.16 9.05 20.87
C GLU A 465 -13.56 9.59 21.14
N SER A 466 -14.32 8.90 21.98
CA SER A 466 -15.56 9.40 22.57
C SER A 466 -15.83 8.63 23.86
N ARG A 467 -16.92 7.87 23.96
CA ARG A 467 -17.20 7.07 25.16
C ARG A 467 -16.38 5.79 25.16
N ARG A 468 -15.76 5.49 26.30
CA ARG A 468 -15.15 4.21 26.64
C ARG A 468 -16.05 3.48 27.62
N LEU A 469 -16.50 2.29 27.28
CA LEU A 469 -17.31 1.42 28.13
C LEU A 469 -16.42 0.68 29.13
N LEU A 470 -16.93 0.35 30.31
CA LEU A 470 -16.13 -0.26 31.38
C LEU A 470 -16.40 -1.77 31.50
N GLY A 471 -15.32 -2.54 31.42
CA GLY A 471 -15.26 -3.98 31.64
C GLY A 471 -14.71 -4.32 33.02
N ASP A 472 -14.44 -5.61 33.26
CA ASP A 472 -13.85 -6.06 34.52
C ASP A 472 -12.40 -5.62 34.69
N VAL A 473 -11.73 -5.37 33.57
CA VAL A 473 -10.40 -4.77 33.52
C VAL A 473 -10.51 -3.44 32.77
N ILE A 474 -10.01 -2.38 33.38
CA ILE A 474 -9.76 -1.09 32.73
C ILE A 474 -8.24 -1.03 32.52
N LEU A 475 -7.80 -1.25 31.28
CA LEU A 475 -6.37 -1.28 30.96
C LEU A 475 -5.78 0.12 31.01
N GLN A 476 -4.60 0.26 31.61
CA GLN A 476 -3.95 1.55 31.90
C GLN A 476 -2.56 1.65 31.26
N GLN A 477 -1.98 2.84 31.23
CA GLN A 477 -0.66 3.14 30.68
C GLN A 477 0.43 2.17 31.18
N GLN A 478 0.52 2.01 32.51
CA GLN A 478 1.54 1.18 33.15
C GLN A 478 1.39 -0.29 32.82
N ASP A 479 0.16 -0.79 32.63
CA ASP A 479 -0.05 -2.19 32.24
C ASP A 479 0.64 -2.46 30.89
N VAL A 480 0.56 -1.52 29.96
CA VAL A 480 1.16 -1.62 28.62
C VAL A 480 2.68 -1.38 28.66
N GLN A 481 3.14 -0.31 29.31
CA GLN A 481 4.55 0.07 29.30
C GLN A 481 5.43 -0.84 30.16
N GLU A 482 4.91 -1.36 31.27
CA GLU A 482 5.61 -2.27 32.17
C GLU A 482 5.39 -3.74 31.79
N PHE A 483 4.60 -4.01 30.75
CA PHE A 483 4.27 -5.34 30.26
C PHE A 483 3.64 -6.23 31.34
N ARG A 484 2.56 -5.75 31.95
CA ARG A 484 1.81 -6.54 32.94
C ARG A 484 1.11 -7.71 32.26
N GLU A 485 1.38 -8.93 32.73
CA GLU A 485 0.75 -10.13 32.19
C GLU A 485 -0.68 -10.32 32.70
N PHE A 486 -1.57 -10.76 31.80
CA PHE A 486 -2.92 -11.17 32.12
C PHE A 486 -3.17 -12.61 31.63
N PRO A 487 -3.88 -13.45 32.40
CA PRO A 487 -4.14 -14.85 32.02
C PRO A 487 -5.03 -14.98 30.78
N ASP A 488 -5.73 -13.90 30.44
CA ASP A 488 -6.65 -13.74 29.32
C ASP A 488 -6.14 -12.74 28.30
N ALA A 489 -4.82 -12.64 28.10
CA ALA A 489 -4.22 -11.73 27.10
C ALA A 489 -4.35 -12.31 25.68
N PHE A 490 -4.99 -11.57 24.74
CA PHE A 490 -5.25 -12.06 23.38
C PHE A 490 -4.81 -11.10 22.26
N VAL A 491 -5.34 -9.88 22.23
CA VAL A 491 -5.21 -8.99 21.06
C VAL A 491 -3.96 -8.13 21.20
N THR A 492 -2.96 -8.34 20.35
CA THR A 492 -1.69 -7.61 20.46
C THR A 492 -1.75 -6.24 19.81
N THR A 493 -1.64 -5.18 20.61
CA THR A 493 -1.42 -3.82 20.11
C THR A 493 0.07 -3.57 19.86
N THR A 494 0.39 -2.80 18.81
CA THR A 494 1.77 -2.50 18.42
C THR A 494 2.03 -1.03 18.15
N TRP A 495 1.01 -0.19 18.24
CA TRP A 495 1.16 1.24 18.00
C TRP A 495 1.71 1.92 19.26
N SER A 496 2.49 2.98 19.12
CA SER A 496 2.88 3.81 20.27
C SER A 496 1.65 4.43 20.95
N ILE A 497 1.81 4.96 22.17
CA ILE A 497 0.73 5.67 22.86
C ILE A 497 0.50 7.02 22.15
N ASP A 498 -0.36 7.02 21.13
CA ASP A 498 -0.61 8.11 20.18
C ASP A 498 -1.65 9.12 20.72
N LEU A 499 -1.20 10.07 21.55
CA LEU A 499 -2.07 11.08 22.17
C LEU A 499 -1.97 12.43 21.47
N HIS A 500 -3.12 13.00 21.15
CA HIS A 500 -3.24 14.23 20.38
C HIS A 500 -3.53 15.44 21.28
N TYR A 501 -2.82 16.54 21.02
CA TYR A 501 -2.99 17.79 21.75
C TYR A 501 -3.05 18.97 20.78
N PRO A 502 -3.63 20.12 21.16
CA PRO A 502 -3.62 21.32 20.33
C PRO A 502 -2.19 21.71 19.96
N ALA A 503 -1.95 22.01 18.68
CA ALA A 503 -0.62 22.40 18.23
C ALA A 503 -0.27 23.79 18.79
N PRO A 504 0.88 23.97 19.49
CA PRO A 504 1.19 25.24 20.15
C PRO A 504 1.14 26.46 19.22
N LYS A 505 1.70 26.36 18.01
CA LYS A 505 1.65 27.43 17.00
C LYS A 505 0.23 27.72 16.52
N ASN A 506 -0.65 26.73 16.51
CA ASN A 506 -2.05 26.94 16.15
C ASN A 506 -2.79 27.65 17.28
N THR A 507 -2.55 27.25 18.54
CA THR A 507 -3.07 27.94 19.74
C THR A 507 -2.63 29.39 19.83
N GLU A 508 -1.39 29.73 19.45
CA GLU A 508 -0.91 31.12 19.43
C GLU A 508 -1.79 32.06 18.58
N HIS A 509 -2.32 31.55 17.47
CA HIS A 509 -3.12 32.33 16.53
C HIS A 509 -4.64 32.12 16.67
N PHE A 510 -5.05 30.94 17.15
CA PHE A 510 -6.45 30.53 17.27
C PHE A 510 -6.74 29.93 18.66
N PRO A 511 -6.51 30.69 19.75
CA PRO A 511 -6.68 30.17 21.09
C PRO A 511 -8.13 29.72 21.36
N GLY A 512 -8.31 28.45 21.75
CA GLY A 512 -9.62 27.86 21.99
C GLY A 512 -10.43 27.53 20.71
N MET A 513 -9.84 27.75 19.54
CA MET A 513 -10.41 27.48 18.22
C MET A 513 -9.45 26.65 17.38
N GLU A 514 -8.64 25.80 18.03
CA GLU A 514 -7.61 25.04 17.36
C GLU A 514 -8.20 24.02 16.38
N PHE A 515 -7.53 23.88 15.25
CA PHE A 515 -7.87 22.96 14.16
C PHE A 515 -6.65 22.18 13.67
N ARG A 516 -5.51 22.32 14.38
CA ARG A 516 -4.31 21.53 14.18
C ARG A 516 -3.85 20.91 15.48
N THR A 517 -3.42 19.66 15.40
CA THR A 517 -2.89 18.92 16.54
C THR A 517 -1.44 18.52 16.35
N ILE A 518 -0.75 18.33 17.48
CA ILE A 518 0.49 17.57 17.56
C ILE A 518 0.19 16.22 18.19
N CYS A 519 1.09 15.27 17.99
CA CYS A 519 1.02 13.98 18.64
C CYS A 519 2.22 13.74 19.56
N VAL A 520 1.94 13.22 20.76
CA VAL A 520 2.94 12.71 21.70
C VAL A 520 2.85 11.20 21.66
N GLN A 521 3.96 10.53 21.32
CA GLN A 521 4.01 9.10 21.02
C GLN A 521 5.09 8.34 21.81
N PRO A 522 4.89 8.04 23.10
CA PRO A 522 5.79 7.14 23.81
C PRO A 522 5.71 5.73 23.23
N ASP A 523 6.88 5.13 23.02
CA ASP A 523 6.99 3.76 22.52
C ASP A 523 6.43 2.74 23.51
N ILE A 524 5.96 1.62 22.97
CA ILE A 524 5.56 0.44 23.73
C ILE A 524 6.23 -0.80 23.14
N LYS A 525 6.32 -1.86 23.93
CA LYS A 525 6.52 -3.21 23.39
C LYS A 525 5.15 -3.73 22.88
N PRO A 526 5.09 -4.54 21.81
CA PRO A 526 3.86 -5.20 21.41
C PRO A 526 3.16 -5.87 22.59
N TYR A 527 1.92 -5.48 22.90
CA TYR A 527 1.27 -5.83 24.16
C TYR A 527 -0.09 -6.52 23.94
N PRO A 528 -0.32 -7.72 24.48
CA PRO A 528 -1.58 -8.44 24.33
C PRO A 528 -2.65 -7.95 25.32
N ILE A 529 -3.74 -7.39 24.80
CA ILE A 529 -4.86 -6.83 25.55
C ILE A 529 -5.71 -7.95 26.15
N PRO A 530 -6.13 -7.83 27.43
CA PRO A 530 -6.97 -8.84 28.08
C PRO A 530 -8.41 -8.87 27.55
N TYR A 531 -8.98 -10.08 27.41
CA TYR A 531 -10.35 -10.30 26.95
C TYR A 531 -11.40 -9.61 27.86
N ARG A 532 -11.13 -9.48 29.16
CA ARG A 532 -11.99 -8.74 30.11
C ARG A 532 -12.18 -7.25 29.80
N CYS A 533 -11.42 -6.68 28.86
CA CYS A 533 -11.67 -5.35 28.33
C CYS A 533 -12.79 -5.31 27.28
N LEU A 534 -13.24 -6.45 26.76
CA LEU A 534 -14.11 -6.58 25.58
C LEU A 534 -15.57 -6.93 25.90
N TYR A 535 -15.99 -6.79 27.16
CA TYR A 535 -17.40 -6.93 27.54
C TYR A 535 -17.77 -5.98 28.69
N SER A 536 -19.05 -5.64 28.79
CA SER A 536 -19.56 -4.75 29.83
C SER A 536 -19.53 -5.42 31.20
N ARG A 537 -19.07 -4.71 32.23
CA ARG A 537 -19.08 -5.23 33.59
C ARG A 537 -20.47 -5.31 34.22
N ASN A 538 -21.44 -4.51 33.76
CA ASN A 538 -22.77 -4.38 34.38
C ASN A 538 -23.95 -4.64 33.43
N VAL A 539 -23.72 -4.88 32.14
CA VAL A 539 -24.74 -5.36 31.19
C VAL A 539 -24.35 -6.78 30.75
N THR A 540 -25.08 -7.78 31.23
CA THR A 540 -24.57 -9.16 31.31
C THR A 540 -24.48 -9.90 29.98
N ASN A 541 -25.06 -9.37 28.89
CA ASN A 541 -25.00 -9.97 27.55
C ASN A 541 -24.44 -9.03 26.48
N LEU A 542 -23.62 -8.05 26.89
CA LEU A 542 -23.04 -7.05 26.00
C LEU A 542 -21.52 -7.21 25.86
N PHE A 543 -21.09 -7.49 24.63
CA PHE A 543 -19.71 -7.34 24.18
C PHE A 543 -19.43 -5.91 23.71
N MET A 544 -18.15 -5.53 23.67
CA MET A 544 -17.68 -4.28 23.09
C MET A 544 -16.31 -4.46 22.41
N ALA A 545 -16.16 -3.90 21.21
CA ALA A 545 -14.90 -3.98 20.45
C ALA A 545 -14.70 -2.74 19.57
N GLY A 546 -13.46 -2.26 19.50
CA GLY A 546 -13.11 -1.03 18.79
C GLY A 546 -12.67 0.06 19.77
N ARG A 547 -13.07 1.30 19.51
CA ARG A 547 -12.60 2.48 20.27
C ARG A 547 -13.33 2.66 21.62
N ASN A 548 -14.47 2.01 21.76
CA ASN A 548 -15.31 2.01 22.96
C ASN A 548 -14.86 1.00 24.03
N ILE A 549 -13.74 0.31 23.82
CA ILE A 549 -13.14 -0.68 24.73
C ILE A 549 -12.82 -0.10 26.13
N SER A 550 -12.76 -0.99 27.14
CA SER A 550 -12.44 -0.65 28.54
C SER A 550 -10.96 -0.36 28.79
N VAL A 551 -10.61 0.91 28.65
CA VAL A 551 -9.26 1.46 28.78
C VAL A 551 -9.31 2.88 29.36
N THR A 552 -8.21 3.38 29.90
CA THR A 552 -8.04 4.81 30.21
C THR A 552 -7.83 5.63 28.93
N HIS A 553 -7.95 6.95 29.00
CA HIS A 553 -7.62 7.84 27.88
C HIS A 553 -6.20 7.58 27.34
N VAL A 554 -5.23 7.42 28.24
CA VAL A 554 -3.82 7.22 27.86
C VAL A 554 -3.64 5.89 27.13
N ALA A 555 -4.15 4.78 27.68
CA ALA A 555 -4.05 3.47 27.05
C ALA A 555 -4.82 3.40 25.70
N LEU A 556 -5.90 4.17 25.54
CA LEU A 556 -6.63 4.24 24.27
C LEU A 556 -5.73 4.65 23.10
N GLY A 557 -4.73 5.50 23.32
CA GLY A 557 -3.81 6.01 22.29
C GLY A 557 -3.16 4.90 21.46
N THR A 558 -2.74 3.80 22.09
CA THR A 558 -2.19 2.64 21.35
C THR A 558 -3.28 1.69 20.82
N ILE A 559 -4.37 1.54 21.56
CA ILE A 559 -5.36 0.48 21.35
C ILE A 559 -6.33 0.76 20.19
N ARG A 560 -6.67 2.03 19.94
CA ARG A 560 -7.73 2.46 19.00
C ARG A 560 -7.41 2.24 17.51
N VAL A 561 -6.23 1.73 17.19
CA VAL A 561 -5.75 1.54 15.82
C VAL A 561 -6.54 0.43 15.11
N MET A 562 -6.87 0.62 13.83
CA MET A 562 -7.97 -0.10 13.20
C MET A 562 -7.72 -1.60 12.99
N ARG A 563 -6.47 -2.05 12.75
CA ARG A 563 -6.19 -3.50 12.71
C ARG A 563 -6.31 -4.12 14.09
N THR A 564 -5.86 -3.44 15.14
CA THR A 564 -6.05 -3.86 16.53
C THR A 564 -7.54 -3.96 16.87
N GLY A 565 -8.33 -2.95 16.50
CA GLY A 565 -9.80 -2.99 16.64
C GLY A 565 -10.46 -4.13 15.86
N GLY A 566 -9.97 -4.44 14.66
CA GLY A 566 -10.42 -5.60 13.89
C GLY A 566 -10.11 -6.94 14.56
N MET A 567 -8.94 -7.08 15.18
CA MET A 567 -8.57 -8.28 15.96
C MET A 567 -9.41 -8.45 17.22
N MET A 568 -9.77 -7.35 17.91
CA MET A 568 -10.75 -7.39 19.01
C MET A 568 -12.09 -7.91 18.50
N GLY A 569 -12.52 -7.41 17.34
CA GLY A 569 -13.75 -7.83 16.72
C GLY A 569 -13.77 -9.32 16.42
N GLU A 570 -12.69 -9.83 15.83
CA GLU A 570 -12.51 -11.25 15.54
C GLU A 570 -12.61 -12.12 16.81
N LEU A 571 -11.96 -11.71 17.91
CA LEU A 571 -12.04 -12.40 19.20
C LEU A 571 -13.44 -12.36 19.81
N VAL A 572 -14.14 -11.22 19.75
CA VAL A 572 -15.53 -11.10 20.23
C VAL A 572 -16.46 -12.05 19.48
N GLY A 573 -16.28 -12.21 18.17
CA GLY A 573 -17.06 -13.19 17.40
C GLY A 573 -16.84 -14.63 17.85
N MET A 574 -15.59 -14.99 18.21
CA MET A 574 -15.28 -16.30 18.80
C MET A 574 -15.89 -16.47 20.20
N ALA A 575 -15.79 -15.45 21.05
CA ALA A 575 -16.36 -15.50 22.38
C ALA A 575 -17.90 -15.57 22.37
N ALA A 576 -18.54 -14.89 21.41
CA ALA A 576 -19.99 -14.96 21.22
C ALA A 576 -20.44 -16.38 20.82
N SER A 577 -19.66 -17.10 20.01
CA SER A 577 -20.00 -18.48 19.67
C SER A 577 -19.94 -19.40 20.87
N LEU A 578 -18.90 -19.29 21.70
CA LEU A 578 -18.78 -20.06 22.94
C LEU A 578 -19.87 -19.70 23.96
N ALA A 579 -20.20 -18.40 24.06
CA ALA A 579 -21.30 -17.94 24.91
C ALA A 579 -22.63 -18.56 24.49
N THR A 580 -22.87 -18.70 23.18
CA THR A 580 -24.08 -19.32 22.62
C THR A 580 -24.07 -20.84 22.83
N GLU A 581 -22.94 -21.50 22.55
CA GLU A 581 -22.76 -22.95 22.69
C GLU A 581 -22.97 -23.43 24.13
N HIS A 582 -22.45 -22.67 25.10
CA HIS A 582 -22.50 -23.02 26.53
C HIS A 582 -23.62 -22.32 27.31
N ASP A 583 -24.54 -21.63 26.63
CA ASP A 583 -25.62 -20.82 27.24
C ASP A 583 -25.11 -19.94 28.40
N THR A 584 -24.06 -19.16 28.12
CA THR A 584 -23.35 -18.38 29.12
C THR A 584 -23.20 -16.91 28.71
N THR A 585 -22.70 -16.10 29.63
CA THR A 585 -22.47 -14.66 29.41
C THR A 585 -21.06 -14.42 28.87
N PRO A 586 -20.76 -13.24 28.28
CA PRO A 586 -19.39 -12.84 27.95
C PRO A 586 -18.41 -13.01 29.11
N ARG A 587 -18.83 -12.66 30.33
CA ARG A 587 -18.10 -12.89 31.59
C ARG A 587 -17.94 -14.38 31.90
N GLY A 588 -18.99 -15.18 31.66
CA GLY A 588 -18.97 -16.62 31.84
C GLY A 588 -17.97 -17.34 30.91
N VAL A 589 -17.74 -16.82 29.71
CA VAL A 589 -16.67 -17.31 28.82
C VAL A 589 -15.31 -17.15 29.49
N TYR A 590 -15.02 -16.00 30.11
CA TYR A 590 -13.79 -15.81 30.88
C TYR A 590 -13.72 -16.73 32.11
N ALA A 591 -14.81 -16.83 32.88
CA ALA A 591 -14.82 -17.55 34.14
C ALA A 591 -14.70 -19.08 33.98
N ASN A 592 -15.31 -19.64 32.93
CA ASN A 592 -15.50 -21.08 32.81
C ASN A 592 -14.98 -21.69 31.49
N HIS A 593 -14.75 -20.89 30.44
CA HIS A 593 -14.42 -21.39 29.09
C HIS A 593 -13.21 -20.65 28.46
N LEU A 594 -12.34 -20.09 29.30
CA LEU A 594 -11.20 -19.31 28.81
C LEU A 594 -10.26 -20.15 27.94
N ASP A 595 -10.01 -21.40 28.33
CA ASP A 595 -9.12 -22.30 27.57
C ASP A 595 -9.71 -22.70 26.20
N GLU A 596 -11.04 -22.80 26.09
CA GLU A 596 -11.72 -22.99 24.81
C GLU A 596 -11.56 -21.75 23.92
N LEU A 597 -11.69 -20.54 24.49
CA LEU A 597 -11.46 -19.29 23.76
C LEU A 597 -10.00 -19.18 23.29
N LYS A 598 -9.03 -19.56 24.13
CA LYS A 598 -7.61 -19.66 23.73
C LYS A 598 -7.41 -20.65 22.60
N THR A 599 -8.10 -21.78 22.64
CA THR A 599 -8.05 -22.80 21.58
C THR A 599 -8.61 -22.25 20.27
N LEU A 600 -9.75 -21.55 20.31
CA LEU A 600 -10.33 -20.89 19.13
C LEU A 600 -9.42 -19.79 18.58
N ALA A 601 -8.86 -18.93 19.43
CA ALA A 601 -7.94 -17.88 19.02
C ALA A 601 -6.64 -18.45 18.40
N THR A 602 -6.15 -19.57 18.93
CA THR A 602 -5.01 -20.31 18.34
C THR A 602 -5.34 -20.88 16.97
N LYS A 603 -6.57 -21.36 16.78
CA LYS A 603 -7.04 -21.91 15.50
C LYS A 603 -7.28 -20.82 14.44
N GLY A 604 -7.87 -19.69 14.84
CA GLY A 604 -8.34 -18.63 13.95
C GLY A 604 -9.63 -18.98 13.21
N VAL A 605 -10.29 -17.96 12.65
CA VAL A 605 -11.54 -18.11 11.87
C VAL A 605 -11.47 -17.46 10.48
N GLY A 606 -10.28 -17.03 10.06
CA GLY A 606 -10.04 -16.56 8.69
C GLY A 606 -10.25 -17.65 7.63
N LYS A 607 -10.84 -17.28 6.48
CA LYS A 607 -10.92 -18.10 5.25
C LYS A 607 -9.57 -18.24 4.55
N GLY A 608 -8.55 -17.54 5.05
CA GLY A 608 -7.16 -17.70 4.65
C GLY A 608 -6.77 -16.81 3.46
N VAL A 609 -6.21 -15.65 3.77
CA VAL A 609 -5.05 -15.10 3.02
C VAL A 609 -3.91 -14.80 4.00
N TRP A 610 -3.73 -15.69 4.96
CA TRP A 610 -2.44 -16.02 5.59
C TRP A 610 -2.57 -17.44 6.13
N GLN A 611 -1.63 -18.27 5.72
CA GLN A 611 -1.27 -19.48 6.44
C GLN A 611 0.06 -19.17 7.14
N PRO A 612 0.21 -19.33 8.46
CA PRO A 612 1.42 -19.97 8.92
C PRO A 612 1.31 -21.43 8.48
N GLN A 613 2.29 -21.92 7.74
CA GLN A 613 2.61 -23.35 7.70
C GLN A 613 1.38 -24.28 7.68
N ALA A 614 0.80 -24.53 6.51
CA ALA A 614 0.19 -25.84 6.34
C ALA A 614 1.34 -26.86 6.32
N LYS A 615 1.50 -27.61 7.41
CA LYS A 615 2.08 -28.96 7.30
C LYS A 615 1.27 -29.70 6.24
N LEU A 616 1.91 -29.99 5.11
CA LEU A 616 1.41 -30.96 4.14
C LEU A 616 2.03 -32.32 4.49
N GLY A 617 1.16 -33.26 4.87
CA GLY A 617 1.42 -34.69 4.90
C GLY A 617 2.18 -35.20 6.10
N ASP A 618 1.58 -36.14 6.83
CA ASP A 618 2.26 -36.95 7.85
C ASP A 618 3.53 -37.60 7.25
N GLY A 619 4.71 -37.04 7.56
CA GLY A 619 6.01 -37.65 7.28
C GLY A 619 7.15 -36.74 6.78
N ALA A 620 6.90 -35.50 6.33
CA ALA A 620 7.96 -34.65 5.76
C ALA A 620 8.72 -33.79 6.81
N PRO A 621 10.06 -33.61 6.71
CA PRO A 621 10.85 -32.79 7.66
C PRO A 621 10.51 -31.29 7.62
N ALA A 622 10.53 -30.61 8.79
CA ALA A 622 10.17 -29.19 8.95
C ALA A 622 10.93 -28.21 8.01
N GLN A 623 12.20 -28.50 7.74
CA GLN A 623 13.05 -27.70 6.84
C GLN A 623 12.52 -27.62 5.40
N VAL A 624 11.83 -28.66 4.93
CA VAL A 624 11.21 -28.67 3.59
C VAL A 624 9.94 -27.81 3.60
N THR A 625 9.21 -27.78 4.71
CA THR A 625 7.97 -26.98 4.83
C THR A 625 8.28 -25.48 4.82
N ASP A 626 9.31 -25.04 5.53
CA ASP A 626 9.72 -23.62 5.55
C ASP A 626 10.24 -23.16 4.18
N ALA A 627 10.99 -24.04 3.50
CA ALA A 627 11.47 -23.75 2.15
C ALA A 627 10.32 -23.61 1.14
N VAL A 628 9.25 -24.41 1.25
CA VAL A 628 8.06 -24.27 0.37
C VAL A 628 7.42 -22.88 0.53
N GLU A 629 7.28 -22.39 1.76
CA GLU A 629 6.68 -21.07 2.01
C GLU A 629 7.56 -19.93 1.49
N GLN A 630 8.88 -20.03 1.69
CA GLN A 630 9.81 -19.08 1.10
C GLN A 630 9.74 -19.10 -0.44
N ALA A 631 9.73 -20.29 -1.04
CA ALA A 631 9.59 -20.45 -2.49
C ALA A 631 8.26 -19.90 -3.02
N ARG A 632 7.16 -20.02 -2.27
CA ARG A 632 5.86 -19.44 -2.64
C ARG A 632 5.87 -17.91 -2.59
N ARG A 633 6.47 -17.30 -1.56
CA ARG A 633 6.65 -15.83 -1.51
C ARG A 633 7.51 -15.36 -2.67
N SER A 634 8.62 -16.04 -2.92
CA SER A 634 9.48 -15.79 -4.08
C SER A 634 8.70 -15.90 -5.39
N ALA A 635 7.77 -16.86 -5.51
CA ALA A 635 6.98 -17.07 -6.72
C ALA A 635 6.05 -15.90 -7.05
N GLN A 636 5.52 -15.24 -6.02
CA GLN A 636 4.68 -14.04 -6.20
C GLN A 636 5.52 -12.85 -6.65
N ILE A 637 6.68 -12.63 -6.01
CA ILE A 637 7.58 -11.52 -6.33
C ILE A 637 8.11 -11.66 -7.76
N ALA A 638 8.72 -12.81 -8.08
CA ALA A 638 9.24 -13.08 -9.41
C ALA A 638 8.13 -13.16 -10.47
N GLY A 639 6.97 -13.71 -10.12
CA GLY A 639 5.80 -13.80 -11.00
C GLY A 639 5.33 -12.43 -11.51
N TYR A 640 5.19 -11.46 -10.59
CA TYR A 640 4.87 -10.08 -10.96
C TYR A 640 5.99 -9.43 -11.78
N ALA A 641 7.23 -9.51 -11.27
CA ALA A 641 8.40 -8.88 -11.89
C ALA A 641 8.59 -9.34 -13.35
N LEU A 642 8.66 -10.65 -13.58
CA LEU A 642 8.90 -11.21 -14.91
C LEU A 642 7.72 -11.01 -15.85
N SER A 643 6.49 -11.00 -15.35
CA SER A 643 5.33 -10.63 -16.17
C SER A 643 5.37 -9.16 -16.60
N LYS A 644 5.84 -8.26 -15.72
CA LYS A 644 6.04 -6.84 -16.06
C LYS A 644 7.18 -6.65 -17.06
N VAL A 645 8.28 -7.40 -16.91
CA VAL A 645 9.38 -7.42 -17.90
C VAL A 645 8.90 -7.96 -19.25
N GLN A 646 8.08 -9.01 -19.27
CA GLN A 646 7.50 -9.53 -20.51
C GLN A 646 6.65 -8.47 -21.21
N ARG A 647 5.80 -7.76 -20.47
CA ARG A 647 5.04 -6.64 -21.04
C ARG A 647 5.96 -5.56 -21.59
N TRP A 648 6.96 -5.13 -20.84
CA TRP A 648 7.94 -4.14 -21.30
C TRP A 648 8.66 -4.59 -22.59
N LEU A 649 9.11 -5.85 -22.65
CA LEU A 649 9.80 -6.40 -23.81
C LEU A 649 8.94 -6.28 -25.09
N HIS A 650 7.68 -6.67 -25.03
CA HIS A 650 6.81 -6.69 -26.21
C HIS A 650 6.11 -5.37 -26.51
N GLU A 651 5.69 -4.62 -25.48
CA GLU A 651 4.92 -3.38 -25.63
C GLU A 651 5.80 -2.15 -25.83
N LYS A 652 7.07 -2.19 -25.39
CA LYS A 652 8.00 -1.03 -25.41
C LYS A 652 9.28 -1.31 -26.17
N ALA A 653 10.03 -2.35 -25.78
CA ALA A 653 11.40 -2.53 -26.24
C ALA A 653 11.50 -3.08 -27.68
N LEU A 654 10.89 -4.21 -28.00
CA LEU A 654 10.95 -4.76 -29.37
C LEU A 654 10.45 -3.79 -30.46
N PRO A 655 9.36 -3.01 -30.26
CA PRO A 655 8.89 -2.03 -31.24
C PRO A 655 9.88 -0.90 -31.57
N VAL A 656 10.89 -0.68 -30.73
CA VAL A 656 11.90 0.37 -30.92
C VAL A 656 12.99 -0.04 -31.91
N ILE A 657 13.15 -1.34 -32.20
CA ILE A 657 14.10 -1.80 -33.22
C ILE A 657 13.74 -1.15 -34.56
N ASP A 658 14.65 -0.34 -35.09
CA ASP A 658 14.42 0.44 -36.28
C ASP A 658 14.29 -0.49 -37.51
N PRO A 659 13.17 -0.47 -38.23
CA PRO A 659 12.93 -1.43 -39.31
C PRO A 659 13.83 -1.19 -40.54
N GLN A 660 14.45 -0.02 -40.65
CA GLN A 660 15.28 0.33 -41.81
C GLN A 660 16.73 -0.11 -41.64
N THR A 661 17.29 0.12 -40.46
CA THR A 661 18.68 -0.18 -40.12
C THR A 661 18.84 -1.49 -39.37
N GLY A 662 17.82 -1.93 -38.63
CA GLY A 662 17.87 -3.06 -37.71
C GLY A 662 18.54 -2.74 -36.37
N LEU A 663 18.93 -1.48 -36.11
CA LEU A 663 19.52 -1.08 -34.84
C LEU A 663 18.45 -0.87 -33.75
N TYR A 664 18.85 -0.91 -32.48
CA TYR A 664 17.97 -0.65 -31.34
C TYR A 664 18.28 0.71 -30.71
N PRO A 665 17.81 1.84 -31.29
CA PRO A 665 18.18 3.19 -30.86
C PRO A 665 17.67 3.62 -29.49
N ALA A 666 16.99 2.74 -28.73
CA ALA A 666 16.30 3.08 -27.50
C ALA A 666 15.42 4.33 -27.69
N ASP A 667 15.75 5.46 -27.05
CA ASP A 667 14.96 6.70 -27.15
C ASP A 667 15.56 7.75 -28.10
N GLY A 668 16.35 7.30 -29.08
CA GLY A 668 16.67 8.15 -30.23
C GLY A 668 18.15 8.42 -30.47
N LYS A 669 19.09 7.66 -29.85
CA LYS A 669 20.49 7.53 -30.34
C LYS A 669 21.02 6.08 -30.26
N TRP A 670 21.89 5.67 -31.20
CA TRP A 670 22.65 4.42 -31.19
C TRP A 670 24.12 4.80 -31.05
N ASN A 671 24.58 4.74 -29.81
CA ASN A 671 25.95 4.98 -29.43
C ASN A 671 26.42 3.82 -28.54
N TYR A 672 27.69 3.85 -28.17
CA TYR A 672 28.32 2.76 -27.45
C TYR A 672 28.66 3.11 -26.00
N ARG A 673 28.37 4.35 -25.56
CA ARG A 673 28.45 4.77 -24.14
C ARG A 673 27.16 4.48 -23.37
N ASP A 674 26.02 4.46 -24.05
CA ASP A 674 24.69 4.35 -23.43
C ASP A 674 23.85 3.25 -24.07
N THR A 675 23.61 3.29 -25.37
CA THR A 675 22.58 2.43 -25.96
C THR A 675 23.06 0.99 -26.16
N ALA A 676 24.23 0.81 -26.80
CA ALA A 676 24.80 -0.52 -26.99
C ALA A 676 25.36 -1.10 -25.67
N ALA A 677 25.87 -0.25 -24.78
CA ALA A 677 26.42 -0.65 -23.48
C ALA A 677 25.36 -0.91 -22.41
N ASP A 678 24.28 -0.10 -22.34
CA ASP A 678 23.32 -0.14 -21.21
C ASP A 678 21.86 -0.33 -21.63
N CYS A 679 21.52 -0.43 -22.92
CA CYS A 679 20.13 -0.70 -23.32
C CYS A 679 20.02 -2.06 -24.02
N TYR A 680 20.93 -2.31 -24.97
CA TYR A 680 20.97 -3.55 -25.73
C TYR A 680 21.18 -4.82 -24.89
N PRO A 681 22.14 -4.91 -23.93
CA PRO A 681 22.28 -6.12 -23.11
C PRO A 681 21.04 -6.43 -22.28
N PHE A 682 20.26 -5.43 -21.87
CA PHE A 682 19.08 -5.65 -21.03
C PHE A 682 17.87 -6.05 -21.85
N LEU A 683 17.79 -5.59 -23.11
CA LEU A 683 16.92 -6.19 -24.11
C LEU A 683 17.26 -7.67 -24.30
N CYS A 684 18.55 -8.01 -24.42
CA CYS A 684 19.02 -9.39 -24.52
C CYS A 684 18.68 -10.21 -23.27
N TRP A 685 18.88 -9.69 -22.06
CA TRP A 685 18.55 -10.38 -20.82
C TRP A 685 17.04 -10.57 -20.65
N ALA A 686 16.23 -9.54 -20.93
CA ALA A 686 14.78 -9.63 -20.89
C ALA A 686 14.30 -10.74 -21.83
N ALA A 687 14.76 -10.73 -23.08
CA ALA A 687 14.44 -11.78 -24.04
C ALA A 687 14.96 -13.16 -23.59
N PHE A 688 16.20 -13.26 -23.08
CA PHE A 688 16.74 -14.52 -22.58
C PHE A 688 15.89 -15.16 -21.48
N VAL A 689 15.34 -14.35 -20.57
CA VAL A 689 14.56 -14.81 -19.43
C VAL A 689 13.11 -15.07 -19.81
N VAL A 690 12.43 -14.17 -20.53
CA VAL A 690 10.98 -14.26 -20.75
C VAL A 690 10.57 -14.70 -22.16
N ASP A 691 11.41 -14.52 -23.18
CA ASP A 691 11.10 -14.91 -24.56
C ASP A 691 12.37 -15.24 -25.39
N LYS A 692 12.77 -16.51 -25.33
CA LYS A 692 13.95 -17.01 -26.06
C LYS A 692 13.81 -16.89 -27.59
N VAL A 693 12.58 -16.88 -28.12
CA VAL A 693 12.34 -16.73 -29.56
C VAL A 693 12.66 -15.30 -29.99
N ALA A 694 12.26 -14.30 -29.18
CA ALA A 694 12.65 -12.91 -29.41
C ALA A 694 14.19 -12.74 -29.36
N LEU A 695 14.86 -13.42 -28.41
CA LEU A 695 16.33 -13.39 -28.32
C LEU A 695 16.99 -13.91 -29.59
N ASP A 696 16.54 -15.07 -30.09
CA ASP A 696 17.16 -15.76 -31.23
C ASP A 696 16.77 -15.16 -32.58
N GLY A 697 15.76 -14.30 -32.63
CA GLY A 697 15.34 -13.57 -33.83
C GLY A 697 15.68 -12.08 -33.75
N PRO A 698 14.68 -11.21 -33.57
CA PRO A 698 14.86 -9.76 -33.75
C PRO A 698 15.93 -9.13 -32.86
N VAL A 699 16.15 -9.65 -31.64
CA VAL A 699 17.18 -9.11 -30.74
C VAL A 699 18.59 -9.47 -31.20
N ARG A 700 18.79 -10.67 -31.75
CA ARG A 700 20.07 -11.08 -32.35
C ARG A 700 20.33 -10.35 -33.67
N ASP A 701 19.29 -10.08 -34.46
CA ASP A 701 19.42 -9.33 -35.71
C ASP A 701 19.99 -7.91 -35.47
N VAL A 702 19.77 -7.31 -34.30
CA VAL A 702 20.40 -6.05 -33.89
C VAL A 702 21.94 -6.15 -33.84
N LEU A 703 22.50 -7.26 -33.35
CA LEU A 703 23.95 -7.50 -33.37
C LEU A 703 24.48 -7.55 -34.80
N HIS A 704 23.74 -8.20 -35.71
CA HIS A 704 24.15 -8.31 -37.11
C HIS A 704 24.10 -6.96 -37.82
N ALA A 705 23.06 -6.15 -37.54
CA ALA A 705 22.96 -4.78 -38.02
C ALA A 705 24.09 -3.90 -37.49
N GLU A 706 24.38 -3.98 -36.19
CA GLU A 706 25.47 -3.29 -35.51
C GLU A 706 26.81 -3.54 -36.22
N GLN A 707 27.19 -4.81 -36.38
CA GLN A 707 28.44 -5.20 -37.02
C GLN A 707 28.54 -4.71 -38.47
N LYS A 708 27.43 -4.78 -39.21
CA LYS A 708 27.38 -4.36 -40.62
C LYS A 708 27.54 -2.86 -40.78
N LEU A 709 26.89 -2.07 -39.92
CA LEU A 709 26.75 -0.64 -40.10
C LEU A 709 27.83 0.17 -39.38
N CYS A 710 28.34 -0.31 -38.25
CA CYS A 710 29.01 0.56 -37.28
C CYS A 710 30.53 0.33 -37.15
N ASN A 711 31.09 -0.75 -37.68
CA ASN A 711 32.55 -1.00 -37.67
C ASN A 711 33.33 0.17 -38.31
N HIS A 712 34.33 0.72 -37.62
CA HIS A 712 35.07 1.92 -38.07
C HIS A 712 36.59 1.72 -38.11
N LEU A 713 37.22 1.50 -36.95
CA LEU A 713 38.66 1.22 -36.86
C LEU A 713 38.85 -0.29 -36.70
N ASP A 714 39.07 -0.97 -37.82
CA ASP A 714 38.88 -2.42 -37.92
C ASP A 714 37.47 -2.82 -37.42
N ARG A 715 37.38 -3.60 -36.34
CA ARG A 715 36.10 -4.04 -35.74
C ARG A 715 35.69 -3.15 -34.57
N ILE A 716 36.46 -2.11 -34.21
CA ILE A 716 36.03 -1.13 -33.20
C ILE A 716 34.87 -0.32 -33.77
N PRO A 717 33.69 -0.31 -33.12
CA PRO A 717 32.53 0.38 -33.65
C PRO A 717 32.54 1.88 -33.35
N THR A 718 31.77 2.63 -34.14
CA THR A 718 31.51 4.06 -33.93
C THR A 718 30.02 4.35 -33.98
N PRO A 719 29.50 5.40 -33.31
CA PRO A 719 28.08 5.71 -33.31
C PRO A 719 27.51 5.86 -34.72
N TYR A 720 26.22 5.56 -34.88
CA TYR A 720 25.56 5.55 -36.19
C TYR A 720 24.35 6.47 -36.17
N ASP A 721 24.31 7.39 -37.12
CA ASP A 721 23.15 8.23 -37.40
C ASP A 721 22.26 7.47 -38.38
N TRP A 722 21.20 6.83 -37.89
CA TRP A 722 20.26 6.08 -38.73
C TRP A 722 19.34 6.98 -39.54
N GLN A 723 19.12 8.23 -39.11
CA GLN A 723 18.28 9.16 -39.86
C GLN A 723 18.97 9.54 -41.18
N ASN A 724 20.28 9.79 -41.10
CA ASN A 724 21.10 10.13 -42.26
C ASN A 724 21.87 8.92 -42.85
N GLN A 725 21.73 7.74 -42.24
CA GLN A 725 22.38 6.47 -42.63
C GLN A 725 23.90 6.56 -42.77
N GLN A 726 24.56 7.22 -41.82
CA GLN A 726 26.01 7.43 -41.83
C GLN A 726 26.63 7.21 -40.46
N LYS A 727 27.92 6.84 -40.47
CA LYS A 727 28.73 6.76 -39.25
C LYS A 727 29.00 8.17 -38.72
N ILE A 728 29.03 8.31 -37.41
CA ILE A 728 29.41 9.55 -36.73
C ILE A 728 30.89 9.45 -36.39
N GLU A 729 31.71 10.32 -36.95
CA GLU A 729 33.13 10.36 -36.60
C GLU A 729 33.33 10.93 -35.18
N VAL A 730 34.12 10.21 -34.38
CA VAL A 730 34.59 10.63 -33.06
C VAL A 730 36.11 10.51 -33.00
N ASP A 731 36.75 11.23 -32.09
CA ASP A 731 38.20 11.09 -31.90
C ASP A 731 38.57 9.72 -31.31
N TYR A 732 39.87 9.41 -31.33
CA TYR A 732 40.36 8.11 -30.87
C TYR A 732 40.04 7.83 -29.40
N ASP A 733 40.15 8.81 -28.50
CA ASP A 733 39.95 8.56 -27.07
C ASP A 733 38.48 8.28 -26.78
N GLU A 734 37.57 9.03 -27.40
CA GLU A 734 36.13 8.80 -27.30
C GLU A 734 35.72 7.49 -27.99
N LEU A 735 36.36 7.11 -29.10
CA LEU A 735 36.14 5.82 -29.78
C LEU A 735 36.51 4.63 -28.86
N ILE A 736 37.68 4.70 -28.21
CA ILE A 736 38.16 3.64 -27.31
C ILE A 736 37.31 3.58 -26.05
N PHE A 737 36.92 4.73 -25.48
CA PHE A 737 36.00 4.78 -24.34
C PHE A 737 34.70 4.06 -24.66
N GLN A 738 34.06 4.44 -25.75
CA GLN A 738 32.81 3.84 -26.19
C GLN A 738 32.94 2.34 -26.46
N ALA A 739 34.05 1.90 -27.04
CA ALA A 739 34.29 0.49 -27.29
C ALA A 739 34.54 -0.31 -26.00
N SER A 740 35.22 0.26 -24.99
CA SER A 740 35.45 -0.41 -23.71
C SER A 740 34.16 -0.57 -22.91
N GLU A 741 33.32 0.47 -22.87
CA GLU A 741 31.97 0.43 -22.28
C GLU A 741 31.13 -0.66 -22.94
N TYR A 742 31.08 -0.71 -24.28
CA TYR A 742 30.31 -1.75 -24.97
C TYR A 742 30.82 -3.17 -24.70
N VAL A 743 32.13 -3.35 -24.56
CA VAL A 743 32.69 -4.65 -24.18
C VAL A 743 32.30 -5.04 -22.76
N LYS A 744 32.49 -4.14 -21.78
CA LYS A 744 32.34 -4.46 -20.35
C LYS A 744 30.91 -4.33 -19.83
N ASP A 745 30.12 -3.33 -20.22
CA ASP A 745 28.74 -3.16 -19.75
C ASP A 745 27.74 -3.88 -20.67
N GLY A 746 28.04 -3.88 -21.97
CA GLY A 746 27.23 -4.54 -22.99
C GLY A 746 27.51 -6.03 -23.14
N LEU A 747 28.51 -6.37 -23.94
CA LEU A 747 28.72 -7.71 -24.48
C LEU A 747 29.03 -8.74 -23.39
N ILE A 748 29.81 -8.38 -22.36
CA ILE A 748 30.17 -9.32 -21.30
C ILE A 748 28.94 -9.85 -20.56
N ALA A 749 27.95 -8.97 -20.31
CA ALA A 749 26.73 -9.30 -19.61
C ALA A 749 25.91 -10.33 -20.40
N ILE A 750 25.88 -10.18 -21.73
CA ILE A 750 25.21 -11.12 -22.64
C ILE A 750 25.97 -12.45 -22.68
N VAL A 751 27.28 -12.40 -22.88
CA VAL A 751 28.15 -13.58 -22.97
C VAL A 751 28.09 -14.42 -21.70
N GLU A 752 27.93 -13.80 -20.54
CA GLU A 752 27.84 -14.50 -19.27
C GLU A 752 26.60 -15.39 -19.15
N VAL A 753 25.54 -15.15 -19.93
CA VAL A 753 24.33 -15.99 -19.94
C VAL A 753 24.20 -16.83 -21.21
N THR A 754 24.77 -16.40 -22.33
CA THR A 754 24.70 -17.11 -23.61
C THR A 754 25.89 -18.05 -23.86
N GLY A 755 27.00 -17.86 -23.13
CA GLY A 755 28.26 -18.56 -23.40
C GLY A 755 28.96 -18.04 -24.65
N ARG A 756 29.86 -18.87 -25.20
CA ARG A 756 30.69 -18.54 -26.37
C ARG A 756 29.91 -18.69 -27.67
N ASP A 757 29.15 -17.65 -27.98
CA ASP A 757 28.34 -17.49 -29.19
C ASP A 757 28.79 -16.21 -29.95
N GLU A 758 28.03 -15.74 -30.94
CA GLU A 758 28.37 -14.58 -31.77
C GLU A 758 28.65 -13.29 -30.97
N TRP A 759 27.98 -13.07 -29.84
CA TRP A 759 28.27 -11.95 -28.95
C TRP A 759 29.67 -12.07 -28.32
N PHE A 760 30.15 -13.29 -28.04
CA PHE A 760 31.50 -13.53 -27.56
C PHE A 760 32.53 -13.23 -28.66
N ASP A 761 32.26 -13.65 -29.89
CA ASP A 761 33.14 -13.34 -31.02
C ASP A 761 33.22 -11.83 -31.27
N ARG A 762 32.09 -11.12 -31.12
CA ARG A 762 32.05 -9.65 -31.20
C ARG A 762 32.88 -9.00 -30.10
N MET A 763 32.71 -9.45 -28.86
CA MET A 763 33.44 -8.95 -27.69
C MET A 763 34.95 -9.14 -27.87
N LEU A 764 35.35 -10.35 -28.24
CA LEU A 764 36.74 -10.74 -28.49
C LEU A 764 37.37 -9.86 -29.56
N ALA A 765 36.66 -9.66 -30.68
CA ALA A 765 37.11 -8.86 -31.80
C ALA A 765 37.36 -7.39 -31.45
N ILE A 766 36.45 -6.78 -30.68
CA ILE A 766 36.59 -5.38 -30.28
C ILE A 766 37.78 -5.22 -29.33
N GLU A 767 37.91 -6.09 -28.32
CA GLU A 767 39.02 -6.03 -27.36
C GLU A 767 40.38 -6.20 -28.05
N GLU A 768 40.51 -7.16 -28.96
CA GLU A 768 41.74 -7.35 -29.74
C GLU A 768 42.14 -6.08 -30.51
N ASP A 769 41.16 -5.43 -31.15
CA ASP A 769 41.42 -4.26 -31.97
C ASP A 769 41.71 -3.02 -31.10
N ILE A 770 41.09 -2.87 -29.92
CA ILE A 770 41.45 -1.84 -28.92
C ILE A 770 42.96 -1.93 -28.60
N TRP A 771 43.46 -3.13 -28.33
CA TRP A 771 44.86 -3.35 -27.98
C TRP A 771 45.81 -3.31 -29.19
N LYS A 772 45.36 -3.72 -30.37
CA LYS A 772 46.09 -3.56 -31.64
C LYS A 772 46.41 -2.09 -31.92
N HIS A 773 45.48 -1.19 -31.60
CA HIS A 773 45.59 0.24 -31.87
C HIS A 773 46.13 1.08 -30.71
N ALA A 774 46.56 0.46 -29.61
CA ALA A 774 47.05 1.16 -28.42
C ALA A 774 48.14 2.21 -28.74
N ARG A 775 47.94 3.46 -28.29
CA ARG A 775 48.77 4.63 -28.67
C ARG A 775 49.65 5.19 -27.56
N TYR A 776 49.42 4.81 -26.30
CA TYR A 776 50.12 5.43 -25.17
C TYR A 776 51.28 4.58 -24.70
N ASP A 777 52.51 5.04 -24.91
CA ASP A 777 53.71 4.36 -24.40
C ASP A 777 53.82 4.52 -22.87
N THR A 778 54.07 3.40 -22.19
CA THR A 778 54.39 3.34 -20.75
C THR A 778 55.65 2.49 -20.53
N PRO A 779 56.29 2.53 -19.35
CA PRO A 779 57.40 1.64 -19.01
C PRO A 779 57.07 0.14 -19.13
N TYR A 780 55.79 -0.22 -19.15
CA TYR A 780 55.30 -1.61 -19.21
C TYR A 780 54.82 -2.03 -20.61
N GLY A 781 54.92 -1.14 -21.59
CA GLY A 781 54.41 -1.32 -22.96
C GLY A 781 53.28 -0.35 -23.29
N ARG A 782 52.73 -0.48 -24.51
CA ARG A 782 51.62 0.40 -24.93
C ARG A 782 50.32 0.02 -24.26
N ILE A 783 49.55 1.04 -23.86
CA ILE A 783 48.19 0.93 -23.31
C ILE A 783 47.19 1.70 -24.20
N PRO A 784 45.91 1.29 -24.25
CA PRO A 784 44.92 1.87 -25.15
C PRO A 784 44.45 3.26 -24.73
N SER A 785 44.39 3.54 -23.42
CA SER A 785 43.92 4.82 -22.85
C SER A 785 44.69 5.18 -21.57
N LYS A 786 44.67 6.46 -21.20
CA LYS A 786 45.09 6.95 -19.87
C LYS A 786 43.90 7.22 -18.94
N ASN A 787 42.66 7.04 -19.42
CA ASN A 787 41.46 7.19 -18.61
C ASN A 787 41.34 6.00 -17.65
N ILE A 788 41.09 6.29 -16.36
CA ILE A 788 40.98 5.29 -15.29
C ILE A 788 39.82 4.33 -15.47
N GLU A 789 38.71 4.83 -15.98
CA GLU A 789 37.49 4.09 -16.23
C GLU A 789 37.70 3.08 -17.38
N VAL A 790 38.13 3.56 -18.55
CA VAL A 790 38.47 2.73 -19.71
C VAL A 790 39.43 1.61 -19.33
N ASN A 791 40.48 1.93 -18.57
CA ASN A 791 41.43 0.92 -18.12
C ASN A 791 40.83 -0.03 -17.05
N GLY A 792 39.87 0.43 -16.24
CA GLY A 792 39.06 -0.40 -15.36
C GLY A 792 38.18 -1.39 -16.12
N ASP A 793 37.53 -0.95 -17.21
CA ASP A 793 36.74 -1.82 -18.09
C ASP A 793 37.61 -2.88 -18.75
N ASN A 794 38.74 -2.45 -19.31
CA ASN A 794 39.71 -3.34 -19.93
C ASN A 794 40.23 -4.37 -18.91
N LEU A 795 40.55 -3.97 -17.67
CA LEU A 795 40.94 -4.95 -16.63
C LEU A 795 39.84 -6.00 -16.41
N GLN A 796 38.58 -5.57 -16.39
CA GLN A 796 37.44 -6.45 -16.21
C GLN A 796 37.19 -7.38 -17.40
N SER A 797 37.39 -6.92 -18.64
CA SER A 797 37.20 -7.71 -19.86
C SER A 797 38.38 -8.65 -20.12
N LEU A 798 39.61 -8.17 -20.03
CA LEU A 798 40.84 -8.92 -20.30
C LEU A 798 40.99 -10.14 -19.40
N VAL A 799 40.70 -9.99 -18.10
CA VAL A 799 40.84 -11.11 -17.15
C VAL A 799 39.83 -12.22 -17.48
N ARG A 800 38.60 -11.86 -17.87
CA ARG A 800 37.58 -12.84 -18.30
C ARG A 800 37.93 -13.46 -19.65
N LEU A 801 38.42 -12.66 -20.59
CA LEU A 801 38.85 -13.15 -21.90
C LEU A 801 40.03 -14.10 -21.78
N TYR A 802 40.96 -13.86 -20.85
CA TYR A 802 42.01 -14.81 -20.50
C TYR A 802 41.43 -16.14 -20.04
N THR A 803 40.53 -16.15 -19.05
CA THR A 803 39.97 -17.41 -18.52
C THR A 803 39.08 -18.12 -19.52
N MET A 804 38.39 -17.38 -20.39
CA MET A 804 37.63 -17.96 -21.49
C MET A 804 38.58 -18.58 -22.53
N THR A 805 39.55 -17.85 -23.03
CA THR A 805 40.32 -18.27 -24.22
C THR A 805 41.57 -19.07 -23.90
N GLY A 806 42.12 -18.94 -22.69
CA GLY A 806 43.46 -19.44 -22.32
C GLY A 806 44.61 -18.66 -22.95
N ARG A 807 44.35 -17.51 -23.59
CA ARG A 807 45.35 -16.72 -24.31
C ARG A 807 46.10 -15.75 -23.39
N GLU A 808 47.38 -16.01 -23.18
CA GLU A 808 48.25 -15.28 -22.24
C GLU A 808 48.42 -13.78 -22.55
N GLU A 809 48.22 -13.35 -23.80
CA GLU A 809 48.31 -11.92 -24.15
C GLU A 809 47.31 -11.07 -23.37
N PHE A 810 46.11 -11.58 -23.08
CA PHE A 810 45.10 -10.85 -22.34
C PHE A 810 45.49 -10.61 -20.89
N LEU A 811 46.01 -11.64 -20.21
CA LEU A 811 46.48 -11.49 -18.85
C LEU A 811 47.71 -10.57 -18.80
N THR A 812 48.61 -10.68 -19.79
CA THR A 812 49.75 -9.77 -19.93
C THR A 812 49.29 -8.31 -20.09
N TRP A 813 48.26 -8.05 -20.89
CA TRP A 813 47.69 -6.71 -21.04
C TRP A 813 47.04 -6.19 -19.76
N ALA A 814 46.35 -7.05 -19.01
CA ALA A 814 45.81 -6.69 -17.70
C ALA A 814 46.92 -6.36 -16.68
N GLU A 815 47.98 -7.17 -16.61
CA GLU A 815 49.17 -6.90 -15.79
C GLU A 815 49.81 -5.55 -16.15
N ARG A 816 49.88 -5.18 -17.43
CA ARG A 816 50.40 -3.87 -17.88
C ARG A 816 49.57 -2.70 -17.34
N LEU A 817 48.24 -2.81 -17.36
CA LEU A 817 47.36 -1.77 -16.80
C LEU A 817 47.53 -1.67 -15.28
N ALA A 818 47.58 -2.80 -14.58
CA ALA A 818 47.77 -2.82 -13.14
C ALA A 818 49.13 -2.24 -12.74
N ASP A 819 50.20 -2.60 -13.45
CA ASP A 819 51.54 -2.03 -13.23
C ASP A 819 51.57 -0.52 -13.47
N TYR A 820 50.91 -0.03 -14.52
CA TYR A 820 50.82 1.40 -14.81
C TYR A 820 50.20 2.22 -13.68
N TYR A 821 49.16 1.71 -13.02
CA TYR A 821 48.56 2.39 -11.86
C TYR A 821 49.38 2.22 -10.60
N PHE A 822 49.86 1.00 -10.35
CA PHE A 822 50.58 0.68 -9.13
C PHE A 822 52.02 1.19 -9.08
N ASP A 823 52.58 1.67 -10.18
CA ASP A 823 53.86 2.41 -10.21
C ASP A 823 53.68 3.88 -9.79
N GLN A 824 52.46 4.40 -9.84
CA GLN A 824 52.18 5.77 -9.39
C GLN A 824 52.29 5.84 -7.85
N PRO A 825 52.96 6.86 -7.29
CA PRO A 825 53.06 7.03 -5.85
C PRO A 825 51.69 7.12 -5.18
N ASP A 826 51.44 6.28 -4.17
CA ASP A 826 50.22 6.26 -3.34
C ASP A 826 48.91 6.19 -4.13
N PHE A 827 48.88 5.42 -5.23
CA PHE A 827 47.69 5.25 -6.05
C PHE A 827 46.49 4.76 -5.23
N VAL A 828 45.43 5.58 -5.19
CA VAL A 828 44.10 5.24 -4.67
C VAL A 828 43.05 5.95 -5.52
N PRO A 829 42.07 5.23 -6.11
CA PRO A 829 40.97 5.87 -6.84
C PRO A 829 40.19 6.84 -5.95
N THR A 830 39.97 8.07 -6.45
CA THR A 830 39.32 9.14 -5.67
C THR A 830 37.82 9.25 -5.93
N ARG A 831 37.34 8.75 -7.07
CA ARG A 831 35.91 8.63 -7.42
C ARG A 831 35.48 7.20 -7.13
N LEU A 832 34.50 7.04 -6.25
CA LEU A 832 33.99 5.74 -5.77
C LEU A 832 32.55 5.47 -6.25
N ARG A 833 32.11 6.23 -7.25
CA ARG A 833 30.83 6.07 -7.96
C ARG A 833 31.11 5.70 -9.42
N ASP A 834 30.03 5.47 -10.16
CA ASP A 834 30.04 5.23 -11.60
C ASP A 834 31.02 6.14 -12.38
N HIS A 835 31.65 5.60 -13.41
CA HIS A 835 32.76 6.19 -14.18
C HIS A 835 34.05 6.42 -13.37
N GLY A 836 34.42 5.46 -12.51
CA GLY A 836 35.63 5.50 -11.68
C GLY A 836 35.77 4.32 -10.72
N CYS A 837 34.70 3.58 -10.44
CA CYS A 837 34.69 2.44 -9.54
C CYS A 837 35.17 1.12 -10.18
N GLU A 838 35.19 1.06 -11.51
CA GLU A 838 35.44 -0.14 -12.33
C GLU A 838 36.85 -0.67 -12.11
N ILE A 839 37.82 0.23 -11.90
CA ILE A 839 39.22 -0.10 -11.61
C ILE A 839 39.36 -0.89 -10.30
N ILE A 840 38.51 -0.64 -9.30
CA ILE A 840 38.57 -1.28 -7.98
C ILE A 840 38.17 -2.75 -8.10
N GLY A 841 37.06 -3.01 -8.79
CA GLY A 841 36.61 -4.38 -9.11
C GLY A 841 37.58 -5.10 -10.05
N GLY A 842 38.06 -4.42 -11.10
CA GLY A 842 38.99 -4.98 -12.09
C GLY A 842 40.33 -5.40 -11.50
N LEU A 843 40.95 -4.56 -10.67
CA LEU A 843 42.20 -4.93 -9.98
C LEU A 843 41.99 -6.08 -8.98
N GLY A 844 40.86 -6.11 -8.27
CA GLY A 844 40.50 -7.21 -7.38
C GLY A 844 40.33 -8.55 -8.12
N LEU A 845 39.65 -8.54 -9.26
CA LEU A 845 39.47 -9.73 -10.11
C LEU A 845 40.79 -10.20 -10.72
N LEU A 846 41.63 -9.28 -11.22
CA LEU A 846 42.97 -9.60 -11.70
C LEU A 846 43.79 -10.30 -10.61
N TYR A 847 43.83 -9.73 -9.40
CA TYR A 847 44.55 -10.33 -8.28
C TYR A 847 44.04 -11.74 -7.95
N ALA A 848 42.73 -11.95 -7.97
CA ALA A 848 42.15 -13.28 -7.74
C ALA A 848 42.64 -14.31 -8.78
N VAL A 849 42.67 -13.94 -10.07
CA VAL A 849 43.20 -14.80 -11.14
C VAL A 849 44.70 -15.01 -11.01
N GLU A 850 45.49 -13.97 -10.70
CA GLU A 850 46.93 -14.07 -10.46
C GLU A 850 47.27 -15.06 -9.33
N VAL A 851 46.51 -15.01 -8.22
CA VAL A 851 46.63 -15.95 -7.11
C VAL A 851 46.24 -17.36 -7.55
N GLN A 852 45.10 -17.50 -8.23
CA GLN A 852 44.60 -18.80 -8.70
C GLN A 852 45.60 -19.49 -9.66
N GLN A 853 46.28 -18.71 -10.50
CA GLN A 853 47.32 -19.19 -11.42
C GLN A 853 48.72 -19.26 -10.80
N ASN A 854 48.86 -18.94 -9.51
CA ASN A 854 50.13 -18.95 -8.75
C ASN A 854 51.24 -18.14 -9.43
N ARG A 855 50.92 -16.95 -9.92
CA ARG A 855 51.85 -16.09 -10.67
C ARG A 855 52.63 -15.15 -9.75
N PRO A 856 53.86 -14.73 -10.13
CA PRO A 856 54.68 -13.85 -9.30
C PRO A 856 54.04 -12.50 -8.98
N LYS A 857 53.22 -11.96 -9.89
CA LYS A 857 52.56 -10.65 -9.73
C LYS A 857 51.57 -10.62 -8.58
N ALA A 858 50.93 -11.75 -8.23
CA ALA A 858 50.06 -11.86 -7.06
C ALA A 858 50.73 -11.31 -5.79
N ARG A 859 52.00 -11.66 -5.53
CA ARG A 859 52.74 -11.21 -4.34
C ARG A 859 52.99 -9.71 -4.33
N VAL A 860 53.12 -9.09 -5.50
CA VAL A 860 53.30 -7.64 -5.65
C VAL A 860 51.97 -6.92 -5.46
N TYR A 861 50.91 -7.42 -6.10
CA TYR A 861 49.60 -6.78 -6.08
C TYR A 861 48.91 -6.89 -4.72
N GLU A 862 49.16 -7.93 -3.93
CA GLU A 862 48.54 -8.12 -2.61
C GLU A 862 48.70 -6.90 -1.70
N ALA A 863 49.94 -6.43 -1.50
CA ALA A 863 50.23 -5.30 -0.62
C ALA A 863 49.67 -3.98 -1.17
N ARG A 864 49.69 -3.82 -2.49
CA ARG A 864 49.22 -2.60 -3.17
C ARG A 864 47.70 -2.48 -3.15
N LEU A 865 46.99 -3.57 -3.42
CA LEU A 865 45.53 -3.65 -3.27
C LEU A 865 45.11 -3.45 -1.83
N LYS A 866 45.83 -4.03 -0.88
CA LYS A 866 45.56 -3.81 0.55
C LYS A 866 45.61 -2.32 0.88
N HIS A 867 46.62 -1.60 0.40
CA HIS A 867 46.74 -0.16 0.59
C HIS A 867 45.55 0.61 0.00
N VAL A 868 45.11 0.28 -1.22
CA VAL A 868 43.92 0.88 -1.86
C VAL A 868 42.68 0.67 -1.00
N PHE A 869 42.40 -0.60 -0.64
CA PHE A 869 41.20 -0.98 0.08
C PHE A 869 41.13 -0.40 1.50
N ASP A 870 42.24 -0.46 2.25
CA ASP A 870 42.32 0.13 3.59
C ASP A 870 42.14 1.65 3.53
N THR A 871 42.71 2.32 2.52
CA THR A 871 42.59 3.77 2.39
C THR A 871 41.16 4.20 2.08
N ILE A 872 40.48 3.48 1.17
CA ILE A 872 39.06 3.73 0.86
C ILE A 872 38.17 3.48 2.09
N LEU A 873 38.39 2.40 2.85
CA LEU A 873 37.63 2.17 4.09
C LEU A 873 37.90 3.24 5.14
N ALA A 874 39.15 3.71 5.24
CA ALA A 874 39.55 4.71 6.21
C ALA A 874 39.13 6.14 5.84
N LYS A 875 38.95 6.47 4.57
CA LYS A 875 38.67 7.86 4.15
C LYS A 875 37.36 8.04 3.38
N GLY A 876 36.90 7.00 2.71
CA GLY A 876 35.75 7.04 1.80
C GLY A 876 34.45 6.45 2.35
N CYS A 877 34.41 5.98 3.60
CA CYS A 877 33.22 5.36 4.20
C CYS A 877 32.65 6.15 5.37
N ASN A 878 31.33 6.07 5.57
CA ASN A 878 30.67 6.46 6.81
C ASN A 878 30.83 5.36 7.89
N ASP A 879 30.31 5.62 9.10
CA ASP A 879 30.45 4.68 10.23
C ASP A 879 29.76 3.34 10.01
N ASP A 880 28.76 3.29 9.13
CA ASP A 880 28.02 2.08 8.78
C ASP A 880 28.70 1.24 7.69
N GLY A 881 29.77 1.77 7.07
CA GLY A 881 30.48 1.14 5.97
C GLY A 881 29.91 1.46 4.59
N MET A 882 29.08 2.50 4.46
CA MET A 882 28.62 3.01 3.16
C MET A 882 29.65 3.96 2.56
N MET A 883 29.96 3.79 1.27
CA MET A 883 30.95 4.62 0.56
C MET A 883 30.34 5.93 0.08
N TYR A 884 31.11 7.02 0.13
CA TYR A 884 30.77 8.32 -0.46
C TYR A 884 31.15 8.35 -1.95
N ASN A 885 30.57 9.27 -2.73
CA ASN A 885 30.93 9.45 -4.15
C ASN A 885 32.43 9.73 -4.37
N HIS A 886 33.10 10.39 -3.42
CA HIS A 886 34.51 10.75 -3.51
C HIS A 886 35.25 10.57 -2.18
N LEU A 887 36.54 10.21 -2.26
CA LEU A 887 37.41 9.97 -1.11
C LEU A 887 37.65 11.21 -0.22
N THR A 888 37.50 12.43 -0.76
CA THR A 888 37.77 13.70 -0.06
C THR A 888 36.61 14.19 0.82
N ALA A 889 35.44 13.54 0.78
CA ALA A 889 34.23 14.05 1.41
C ALA A 889 34.19 13.91 2.95
N ARG A 890 35.08 13.09 3.55
CA ARG A 890 35.13 12.91 5.02
C ARG A 890 35.67 14.14 5.78
N ASP A 891 36.35 15.05 5.09
CA ASP A 891 37.03 16.21 5.69
C ASP A 891 36.18 17.51 5.71
N GLY A 892 34.86 17.38 5.89
CA GLY A 892 33.97 18.52 6.21
C GLY A 892 33.00 19.00 5.12
N GLY A 893 32.69 18.18 4.12
CA GLY A 893 31.57 18.44 3.20
C GLY A 893 30.44 17.43 3.41
N ASN A 894 29.18 17.84 3.24
CA ASN A 894 28.02 16.95 3.14
C ASN A 894 28.17 15.99 1.93
N GLY A 895 28.99 14.95 2.07
CA GLY A 895 29.25 13.96 1.03
C GLY A 895 28.01 13.11 0.78
N LYS A 896 27.50 13.14 -0.45
CA LYS A 896 26.45 12.24 -0.91
C LYS A 896 27.00 10.81 -1.03
N LEU A 897 26.24 9.82 -0.58
CA LEU A 897 26.63 8.41 -0.68
C LEU A 897 26.72 8.00 -2.15
N SER A 898 27.61 7.06 -2.43
CA SER A 898 27.76 6.44 -3.74
C SER A 898 26.65 5.41 -3.94
N ASP A 899 25.95 5.49 -5.07
CA ASP A 899 25.10 4.44 -5.64
C ASP A 899 25.92 3.17 -5.95
N GLY A 900 27.13 3.33 -6.48
CA GLY A 900 28.08 2.24 -6.75
C GLY A 900 28.82 1.64 -5.54
N TRP A 901 28.37 1.87 -4.31
CA TRP A 901 29.05 1.37 -3.09
C TRP A 901 29.27 -0.15 -3.12
N GLY A 902 28.27 -0.90 -3.58
CA GLY A 902 28.34 -2.37 -3.63
C GLY A 902 29.29 -2.87 -4.72
N TYR A 903 29.37 -2.16 -5.85
CA TYR A 903 30.31 -2.46 -6.94
C TYR A 903 31.76 -2.40 -6.47
N ASN A 904 32.10 -1.40 -5.64
CA ASN A 904 33.44 -1.32 -5.06
C ASN A 904 33.78 -2.55 -4.19
N TYR A 905 32.83 -2.99 -3.36
CA TYR A 905 33.03 -4.11 -2.43
C TYR A 905 33.23 -5.47 -3.13
N VAL A 906 32.87 -5.59 -4.41
CA VAL A 906 33.19 -6.77 -5.21
C VAL A 906 34.70 -7.06 -5.22
N GLY A 907 35.54 -6.03 -5.43
CA GLY A 907 37.00 -6.18 -5.42
C GLY A 907 37.56 -6.66 -4.06
N TYR A 908 36.92 -6.24 -2.96
CA TYR A 908 37.29 -6.64 -1.60
C TYR A 908 36.99 -8.12 -1.36
N LEU A 909 35.84 -8.61 -1.83
CA LEU A 909 35.48 -10.01 -1.70
C LEU A 909 36.34 -10.91 -2.60
N CYS A 910 36.72 -10.46 -3.81
CA CYS A 910 37.72 -11.14 -4.63
C CYS A 910 39.04 -11.34 -3.85
N TYR A 911 39.51 -10.30 -3.18
CA TYR A 911 40.75 -10.34 -2.38
C TYR A 911 40.67 -11.31 -1.20
N ASP A 912 39.59 -11.25 -0.41
CA ASP A 912 39.37 -12.18 0.71
C ASP A 912 39.31 -13.64 0.27
N MET A 913 38.57 -13.89 -0.82
CA MET A 913 38.43 -15.23 -1.37
C MET A 913 39.75 -15.75 -1.94
N ALA A 914 40.53 -14.91 -2.63
CA ALA A 914 41.85 -15.28 -3.13
C ALA A 914 42.82 -15.64 -2.00
N LEU A 915 42.76 -14.92 -0.87
CA LEU A 915 43.56 -15.23 0.31
C LEU A 915 43.04 -16.44 1.12
N GLY A 916 41.80 -16.86 0.90
CA GLY A 916 41.14 -17.89 1.71
C GLY A 916 40.86 -17.46 3.16
N ARG A 917 40.83 -16.15 3.46
CA ARG A 917 40.58 -15.62 4.82
C ARG A 917 39.79 -14.30 4.80
N PRO A 918 38.94 -14.02 5.82
CA PRO A 918 38.03 -12.87 5.79
C PRO A 918 38.69 -11.58 6.30
N VAL A 919 39.49 -10.90 5.47
CA VAL A 919 40.09 -9.59 5.83
C VAL A 919 39.03 -8.49 5.85
N TYR A 920 38.13 -8.47 4.85
CA TYR A 920 37.11 -7.44 4.67
C TYR A 920 35.67 -7.95 4.75
N ARG A 921 35.44 -9.26 4.72
CA ARG A 921 34.11 -9.89 4.72
C ARG A 921 33.20 -9.38 5.83
N THR A 922 33.73 -9.26 7.05
CA THR A 922 32.95 -8.74 8.20
C THR A 922 32.56 -7.27 8.04
N LYS A 923 33.35 -6.47 7.30
CA LYS A 923 32.98 -5.09 6.97
C LYS A 923 31.83 -5.07 5.96
N VAL A 924 31.92 -5.89 4.91
CA VAL A 924 30.84 -6.06 3.92
C VAL A 924 29.55 -6.53 4.60
N GLU A 925 29.63 -7.54 5.46
CA GLU A 925 28.49 -8.04 6.24
C GLU A 925 27.86 -6.95 7.11
N ARG A 926 28.69 -6.16 7.79
CA ARG A 926 28.23 -5.02 8.60
C ARG A 926 27.51 -3.98 7.75
N THR A 927 28.06 -3.62 6.59
CA THR A 927 27.43 -2.67 5.66
C THR A 927 26.06 -3.18 5.24
N LEU A 928 25.94 -4.45 4.81
CA LEU A 928 24.68 -5.05 4.40
C LEU A 928 23.64 -5.09 5.54
N LYS A 929 24.05 -5.44 6.77
CA LYS A 929 23.16 -5.44 7.95
C LYS A 929 22.61 -4.06 8.27
N ASN A 930 23.41 -3.02 8.04
CA ASN A 930 23.01 -1.63 8.32
C ASN A 930 21.98 -1.07 7.32
N LEU A 931 21.76 -1.71 6.15
CA LEU A 931 20.85 -1.20 5.12
C LEU A 931 19.39 -1.04 5.61
N THR A 932 18.96 -1.79 6.63
CA THR A 932 17.60 -1.66 7.19
C THR A 932 17.41 -0.42 8.05
N LYS A 933 18.48 0.31 8.40
CA LYS A 933 18.37 1.55 9.16
C LYS A 933 17.55 2.59 8.40
N PRO A 934 16.81 3.47 9.12
CA PRO A 934 16.03 4.54 8.49
C PRO A 934 16.83 5.46 7.56
N ALA A 935 18.14 5.61 7.79
CA ALA A 935 19.02 6.43 6.96
C ALA A 935 19.16 5.92 5.50
N TYR A 936 18.88 4.64 5.25
CA TYR A 936 18.98 4.01 3.93
C TYR A 936 17.62 3.57 3.38
N ASP A 937 16.52 3.91 4.06
CA ASP A 937 15.16 3.70 3.56
C ASP A 937 14.81 4.78 2.54
N ASN A 938 14.60 4.39 1.28
CA ASN A 938 14.34 5.30 0.17
C ASN A 938 15.33 6.48 0.10
N TYR A 939 16.61 6.15 0.28
CA TYR A 939 17.71 7.13 0.19
C TYR A 939 17.78 7.69 -1.23
N ASN A 940 18.03 9.00 -1.33
CA ASN A 940 18.10 9.69 -2.61
C ASN A 940 19.50 9.60 -3.22
N TRP A 941 19.81 8.45 -3.83
CA TRP A 941 21.11 8.10 -4.41
C TRP A 941 21.60 9.09 -5.47
N GLU A 942 20.71 9.67 -6.27
CA GLU A 942 21.04 10.58 -7.37
C GLU A 942 20.62 12.05 -7.15
N GLY A 943 19.90 12.35 -6.07
CA GLY A 943 19.42 13.70 -5.76
C GLY A 943 18.05 14.03 -6.38
N ASN A 944 17.58 13.22 -7.31
CA ASN A 944 16.31 13.35 -8.03
C ASN A 944 15.39 12.11 -7.88
N TYR A 945 15.74 11.15 -7.01
CA TYR A 945 15.07 9.84 -6.90
C TYR A 945 15.00 9.09 -8.25
N SER A 946 16.06 9.16 -9.07
CA SER A 946 16.13 8.37 -10.31
C SER A 946 16.07 6.88 -9.99
N ILE A 947 15.42 6.13 -10.88
CA ILE A 947 15.40 4.67 -10.81
C ILE A 947 16.81 4.07 -10.93
N ASP A 948 17.70 4.76 -11.65
CA ASP A 948 19.10 4.40 -11.89
C ASP A 948 19.91 4.30 -10.60
N GLY A 949 19.86 5.32 -9.74
CA GLY A 949 20.59 5.26 -8.47
C GLY A 949 20.08 4.19 -7.50
N PHE A 950 18.78 3.88 -7.57
CA PHE A 950 18.24 2.72 -6.85
C PHE A 950 18.72 1.40 -7.46
N ALA A 951 18.69 1.29 -8.79
CA ALA A 951 19.16 0.12 -9.54
C ALA A 951 20.61 -0.20 -9.16
N ASP A 952 21.54 0.74 -9.31
CA ASP A 952 22.96 0.55 -9.02
C ASP A 952 23.23 0.09 -7.60
N SER A 953 22.59 0.75 -6.63
CA SER A 953 22.73 0.40 -5.22
C SER A 953 22.16 -0.99 -4.91
N ILE A 954 21.04 -1.37 -5.53
CA ILE A 954 20.41 -2.68 -5.33
C ILE A 954 21.23 -3.78 -6.00
N GLU A 955 21.72 -3.57 -7.20
CA GLU A 955 22.60 -4.50 -7.89
C GLU A 955 23.87 -4.75 -7.11
N GLY A 956 24.50 -3.68 -6.62
CA GLY A 956 25.66 -3.75 -5.74
C GLY A 956 25.36 -4.60 -4.49
N ALA A 957 24.20 -4.43 -3.86
CA ALA A 957 23.79 -5.27 -2.73
C ALA A 957 23.59 -6.73 -3.13
N ILE A 958 22.93 -7.00 -4.26
CA ILE A 958 22.66 -8.35 -4.78
C ILE A 958 23.97 -9.12 -5.05
N TYR A 959 24.97 -8.47 -5.65
CA TYR A 959 26.30 -9.08 -5.87
C TYR A 959 26.96 -9.53 -4.57
N LEU A 960 26.82 -8.74 -3.51
CA LEU A 960 27.40 -9.07 -2.21
C LEU A 960 26.59 -10.11 -1.45
N LEU A 961 25.25 -10.03 -1.48
CA LEU A 961 24.34 -10.96 -0.80
C LEU A 961 24.45 -12.39 -1.32
N ASN A 962 24.84 -12.58 -2.57
CA ASN A 962 25.15 -13.89 -3.12
C ASN A 962 26.30 -14.60 -2.34
N ARG A 963 27.20 -13.85 -1.70
CA ARG A 963 28.37 -14.38 -0.94
C ARG A 963 28.34 -14.15 0.55
N VAL A 964 27.66 -13.08 0.96
CA VAL A 964 27.50 -12.67 2.35
C VAL A 964 26.00 -12.51 2.61
N PRO A 965 25.26 -13.64 2.64
CA PRO A 965 23.82 -13.58 2.82
C PRO A 965 23.48 -13.08 4.23
N VAL A 966 22.74 -11.98 4.30
CA VAL A 966 22.20 -11.44 5.56
C VAL A 966 20.73 -11.06 5.34
N GLU A 967 19.88 -11.40 6.30
CA GLU A 967 18.43 -11.23 6.20
C GLU A 967 18.04 -9.76 5.98
N GLU A 968 18.73 -8.85 6.67
CA GLU A 968 18.50 -7.41 6.60
C GLU A 968 18.75 -6.87 5.17
N GLY A 969 19.79 -7.37 4.51
CA GLY A 969 20.11 -6.96 3.14
C GLY A 969 19.06 -7.47 2.14
N PHE A 970 18.62 -8.74 2.26
CA PHE A 970 17.52 -9.25 1.44
C PHE A 970 16.22 -8.47 1.66
N ALA A 971 15.89 -8.15 2.92
CA ALA A 971 14.70 -7.38 3.25
C ALA A 971 14.76 -5.94 2.70
N TRP A 972 15.95 -5.32 2.72
CA TRP A 972 16.17 -4.01 2.10
C TRP A 972 15.99 -4.06 0.58
N VAL A 973 16.60 -5.03 -0.10
CA VAL A 973 16.45 -5.23 -1.55
C VAL A 973 14.97 -5.40 -1.93
N ASP A 974 14.24 -6.31 -1.27
CA ASP A 974 12.82 -6.55 -1.52
C ASP A 974 11.99 -5.26 -1.38
N ARG A 975 12.27 -4.48 -0.34
CA ARG A 975 11.53 -3.25 -0.03
C ARG A 975 11.79 -2.16 -1.07
N GLU A 976 13.05 -1.88 -1.39
CA GLU A 976 13.41 -0.84 -2.35
C GLU A 976 12.99 -1.23 -3.78
N MET A 977 13.09 -2.53 -4.13
CA MET A 977 12.58 -3.05 -5.41
C MET A 977 11.06 -2.86 -5.53
N ALA A 978 10.29 -3.23 -4.50
CA ALA A 978 8.84 -3.08 -4.53
C ALA A 978 8.38 -1.62 -4.60
N ARG A 979 9.12 -0.70 -3.95
CA ARG A 979 8.80 0.72 -3.87
C ARG A 979 9.22 1.52 -5.10
N SER A 980 10.49 1.38 -5.51
CA SER A 980 11.16 2.37 -6.34
C SER A 980 11.48 1.88 -7.76
N VAL A 981 11.76 0.57 -7.92
CA VAL A 981 12.18 -0.01 -9.22
C VAL A 981 11.03 -0.76 -9.90
N THR A 982 10.50 -1.80 -9.24
CA THR A 982 9.41 -2.65 -9.78
C THR A 982 8.04 -1.96 -9.66
N ARG A 983 7.85 -1.16 -8.60
CA ARG A 983 6.56 -0.56 -8.22
C ARG A 983 5.46 -1.63 -8.17
N SER A 984 5.71 -2.70 -7.42
CA SER A 984 4.86 -3.91 -7.43
C SER A 984 3.54 -3.77 -6.68
N ASN A 985 3.28 -2.59 -6.10
CA ASN A 985 1.97 -2.25 -5.52
C ASN A 985 0.94 -1.85 -6.59
N ASP A 986 1.38 -1.53 -7.81
CA ASP A 986 0.49 -1.23 -8.92
C ASP A 986 -0.11 -2.53 -9.49
N PRO A 987 -1.40 -2.56 -9.88
CA PRO A 987 -1.94 -3.74 -10.57
C PRO A 987 -1.18 -4.01 -11.86
N LEU A 988 -0.77 -5.26 -12.09
CA LEU A 988 0.08 -5.64 -13.22
C LEU A 988 -0.50 -5.21 -14.58
N GLU A 989 -1.83 -5.15 -14.71
CA GLU A 989 -2.55 -4.72 -15.92
C GLU A 989 -2.34 -3.25 -16.24
N THR A 990 -2.28 -2.41 -15.20
CA THR A 990 -2.24 -0.95 -15.32
C THR A 990 -0.88 -0.37 -14.92
N ALA A 991 0.04 -1.21 -14.45
CA ALA A 991 1.36 -0.81 -14.02
C ALA A 991 2.09 -0.07 -15.14
N GLU A 992 2.66 1.08 -14.79
CA GLU A 992 3.52 1.86 -15.67
C GLU A 992 4.75 1.02 -16.04
N LEU A 993 5.00 0.90 -17.34
CA LEU A 993 6.18 0.22 -17.87
C LEU A 993 7.34 1.21 -17.95
N TRP A 994 8.55 0.69 -17.75
CA TRP A 994 9.79 1.46 -17.93
C TRP A 994 9.90 1.99 -19.36
N GLY A 995 10.55 3.14 -19.52
CA GLY A 995 11.06 3.58 -20.82
C GLY A 995 12.14 2.65 -21.37
N THR A 996 12.71 3.04 -22.51
CA THR A 996 13.78 2.28 -23.19
C THR A 996 15.16 2.95 -23.09
N MET A 997 15.24 4.21 -22.64
CA MET A 997 16.49 4.90 -22.28
C MET A 997 17.27 4.19 -21.17
N LYS A 998 18.61 4.38 -21.20
CA LYS A 998 19.60 3.88 -20.22
C LYS A 998 19.11 3.87 -18.76
N LEU A 999 18.69 5.02 -18.24
CA LEU A 999 18.31 5.16 -16.82
C LEU A 999 17.16 4.23 -16.43
N GLU A 1000 16.18 4.02 -17.30
CA GLU A 1000 15.03 3.15 -17.02
C GLU A 1000 15.29 1.69 -17.41
N ALA A 1001 16.14 1.45 -18.41
CA ALA A 1001 16.59 0.11 -18.82
C ALA A 1001 17.42 -0.55 -17.71
N ASN A 1002 18.24 0.21 -16.97
CA ASN A 1002 18.92 -0.26 -15.76
C ASN A 1002 17.91 -0.80 -14.73
N GLY A 1003 16.74 -0.17 -14.58
CA GLY A 1003 15.66 -0.70 -13.76
C GLY A 1003 15.20 -2.10 -14.19
N VAL A 1004 15.10 -2.38 -15.50
CA VAL A 1004 14.72 -3.70 -16.03
C VAL A 1004 15.78 -4.76 -15.71
N ARG A 1005 17.06 -4.42 -15.88
CA ARG A 1005 18.20 -5.29 -15.51
C ARG A 1005 18.13 -5.67 -14.03
N THR A 1006 17.97 -4.69 -13.14
CA THR A 1006 17.87 -4.95 -11.70
C THR A 1006 16.66 -5.82 -11.34
N VAL A 1007 15.52 -5.61 -12.03
CA VAL A 1007 14.31 -6.45 -11.87
C VAL A 1007 14.59 -7.90 -12.25
N LEU A 1008 15.35 -8.14 -13.33
CA LEU A 1008 15.76 -9.49 -13.73
C LEU A 1008 16.70 -10.12 -12.69
N MET A 1009 17.68 -9.38 -12.18
CA MET A 1009 18.58 -9.87 -11.11
C MET A 1009 17.81 -10.23 -9.83
N HIS A 1010 16.86 -9.38 -9.42
CA HIS A 1010 16.00 -9.61 -8.26
C HIS A 1010 15.05 -10.80 -8.47
N ALA A 1011 14.43 -10.91 -9.64
CA ALA A 1011 13.59 -12.05 -9.97
C ALA A 1011 14.38 -13.36 -9.93
N LEU A 1012 15.59 -13.39 -10.50
CA LEU A 1012 16.45 -14.58 -10.50
C LEU A 1012 17.02 -14.91 -9.10
N MET A 1013 17.17 -13.93 -8.22
CA MET A 1013 17.40 -14.19 -6.79
C MET A 1013 16.23 -14.98 -6.18
N HIS A 1014 14.99 -14.61 -6.49
CA HIS A 1014 13.80 -15.31 -5.99
C HIS A 1014 13.54 -16.66 -6.66
N THR A 1015 13.86 -16.83 -7.95
CA THR A 1015 13.78 -18.14 -8.62
C THR A 1015 15.02 -19.00 -8.40
N GLN A 1016 16.02 -18.48 -7.69
CA GLN A 1016 17.33 -19.10 -7.51
C GLN A 1016 18.01 -19.45 -8.85
N GLY A 1017 17.81 -18.61 -9.88
CA GLY A 1017 18.37 -18.78 -11.22
C GLY A 1017 17.55 -19.65 -12.17
N ILE A 1018 16.43 -20.21 -11.70
CA ILE A 1018 15.56 -21.07 -12.53
C ILE A 1018 14.67 -20.20 -13.43
N ILE A 1019 14.55 -20.58 -14.70
CA ILE A 1019 13.76 -19.86 -15.71
C ILE A 1019 12.68 -20.78 -16.26
N ALA A 1020 11.43 -20.31 -16.34
CA ALA A 1020 10.35 -21.04 -17.02
C ALA A 1020 10.23 -20.60 -18.48
N ARG A 1021 10.07 -21.56 -19.40
CA ARG A 1021 9.95 -21.32 -20.84
C ARG A 1021 8.77 -22.10 -21.45
N PRO A 1022 7.84 -21.45 -22.18
CA PRO A 1022 7.73 -20.00 -22.34
C PRO A 1022 7.29 -19.34 -21.03
N TRP A 1023 7.71 -18.09 -20.81
CA TRP A 1023 7.09 -17.27 -19.77
C TRP A 1023 5.72 -16.80 -20.28
N GLN A 1024 4.71 -16.77 -19.40
CA GLN A 1024 3.41 -16.20 -19.74
C GLN A 1024 2.84 -15.42 -18.56
N LYS A 1025 2.05 -14.40 -18.87
CA LYS A 1025 1.32 -13.64 -17.86
C LYS A 1025 0.48 -14.58 -16.97
N GLY A 1026 0.60 -14.42 -15.66
CA GLY A 1026 -0.08 -15.26 -14.67
C GLY A 1026 0.69 -16.53 -14.28
N LEU A 1027 1.88 -16.77 -14.86
CA LEU A 1027 2.83 -17.75 -14.34
C LEU A 1027 3.58 -17.17 -13.13
N GLN A 1028 3.69 -17.98 -12.09
CA GLN A 1028 4.43 -17.71 -10.87
C GLN A 1028 5.45 -18.84 -10.69
N LEU A 1029 6.72 -18.47 -10.52
CA LEU A 1029 7.83 -19.38 -10.30
C LEU A 1029 8.70 -18.81 -9.19
N GLY A 1030 8.96 -19.59 -8.15
CA GLY A 1030 9.86 -19.21 -7.07
C GLY A 1030 10.53 -20.43 -6.48
N ALA A 1031 11.68 -20.22 -5.83
CA ALA A 1031 12.45 -21.31 -5.27
C ALA A 1031 13.14 -20.92 -3.96
N ALA A 1032 13.49 -21.94 -3.17
CA ALA A 1032 14.24 -21.79 -1.94
C ALA A 1032 15.16 -22.99 -1.70
N ARG A 1033 16.37 -22.73 -1.22
CA ARG A 1033 17.34 -23.77 -0.87
C ARG A 1033 16.91 -24.47 0.42
N ILE A 1034 17.23 -25.77 0.53
CA ILE A 1034 16.94 -26.58 1.71
C ILE A 1034 18.26 -26.77 2.46
N ALA A 1035 18.40 -26.16 3.63
CA ALA A 1035 19.65 -26.19 4.39
C ALA A 1035 20.05 -27.62 4.80
N SER A 1036 21.30 -28.01 4.53
CA SER A 1036 21.93 -29.18 5.16
C SER A 1036 22.27 -28.89 6.62
N THR A 1037 22.02 -29.86 7.51
CA THR A 1037 22.35 -29.78 8.93
C THR A 1037 23.83 -30.07 9.26
N SER A 1038 24.72 -30.12 8.26
CA SER A 1038 26.15 -30.39 8.51
C SER A 1038 27.03 -29.23 8.05
N ASP A 1039 27.75 -28.61 8.99
CA ASP A 1039 28.75 -27.54 8.79
C ASP A 1039 29.96 -27.93 7.92
N GLU A 1040 29.98 -29.14 7.33
CA GLU A 1040 31.15 -29.70 6.64
C GLU A 1040 30.98 -29.93 5.13
N ARG A 1041 29.83 -29.58 4.52
CA ARG A 1041 29.68 -29.68 3.05
C ARG A 1041 29.56 -28.30 2.38
N PRO A 1042 30.18 -28.12 1.19
CA PRO A 1042 30.01 -26.90 0.40
C PRO A 1042 28.53 -26.68 0.02
N ALA A 1043 28.14 -25.41 -0.08
CA ALA A 1043 26.78 -24.94 -0.41
C ALA A 1043 26.20 -25.47 -1.74
N THR A 1044 26.96 -26.25 -2.51
CA THR A 1044 26.55 -26.93 -3.75
C THR A 1044 25.92 -28.30 -3.52
N SER A 1045 25.82 -28.76 -2.26
CA SER A 1045 25.31 -30.10 -1.90
C SER A 1045 23.89 -30.12 -1.33
N ASP A 1046 23.20 -28.98 -1.34
CA ASP A 1046 21.89 -28.78 -0.74
C ASP A 1046 20.80 -28.83 -1.81
N GLY A 1047 19.68 -29.51 -1.52
CA GLY A 1047 18.54 -29.56 -2.43
C GLY A 1047 17.82 -28.22 -2.55
N ILE A 1048 16.95 -28.10 -3.56
CA ILE A 1048 16.11 -26.92 -3.79
C ILE A 1048 14.64 -27.33 -3.88
N ILE A 1049 13.76 -26.51 -3.30
CA ILE A 1049 12.32 -26.60 -3.53
C ILE A 1049 11.89 -25.50 -4.49
N ILE A 1050 11.03 -25.87 -5.43
CA ILE A 1050 10.49 -24.99 -6.45
C ILE A 1050 8.98 -24.99 -6.31
N VAL A 1051 8.40 -23.80 -6.26
CA VAL A 1051 6.95 -23.59 -6.32
C VAL A 1051 6.65 -22.96 -7.67
N VAL A 1052 5.78 -23.61 -8.42
CA VAL A 1052 5.31 -23.11 -9.70
C VAL A 1052 3.80 -23.21 -9.79
N LYS A 1053 3.16 -22.14 -10.25
CA LYS A 1053 1.71 -22.01 -10.37
C LYS A 1053 1.40 -21.19 -11.61
N SER A 1054 0.31 -21.51 -12.31
CA SER A 1054 -0.17 -20.66 -13.40
C SER A 1054 -1.67 -20.41 -13.28
N ASP A 1055 -2.10 -19.18 -13.59
CA ASP A 1055 -3.53 -18.82 -13.62
C ASP A 1055 -4.23 -19.32 -14.91
N GLN A 1056 -3.46 -19.76 -15.90
CA GLN A 1056 -3.90 -20.29 -17.18
C GLN A 1056 -3.29 -21.68 -17.40
N PRO A 1057 -3.80 -22.49 -18.34
CA PRO A 1057 -3.11 -23.71 -18.72
C PRO A 1057 -1.70 -23.36 -19.18
N TRP A 1058 -0.70 -24.08 -18.68
CA TRP A 1058 0.69 -23.84 -19.05
C TRP A 1058 1.37 -25.16 -19.35
N SER A 1059 2.08 -25.23 -20.46
CA SER A 1059 2.95 -26.36 -20.80
C SER A 1059 4.28 -25.80 -21.28
N GLY A 1060 5.35 -26.20 -20.62
CA GLY A 1060 6.67 -25.66 -20.87
C GLY A 1060 7.76 -26.42 -20.14
N THR A 1061 8.91 -25.77 -19.97
CA THR A 1061 10.07 -26.33 -19.28
C THR A 1061 10.61 -25.39 -18.21
N LEU A 1062 11.16 -25.97 -17.14
CA LEU A 1062 11.95 -25.25 -16.14
C LEU A 1062 13.44 -25.48 -16.42
N CYS A 1063 14.15 -24.42 -16.80
CA CYS A 1063 15.58 -24.44 -17.12
C CYS A 1063 16.39 -24.01 -15.89
N PHE A 1064 17.29 -24.88 -15.44
CA PHE A 1064 18.17 -24.62 -14.30
C PHE A 1064 19.49 -23.97 -14.75
N ASP A 1065 20.07 -23.13 -13.89
CA ASP A 1065 21.37 -22.52 -14.18
C ASP A 1065 22.51 -23.55 -14.06
N LEU A 1066 23.58 -23.33 -14.81
CA LEU A 1066 24.84 -24.07 -14.68
C LEU A 1066 25.84 -23.24 -13.87
N PRO A 1067 26.94 -23.83 -13.36
CA PRO A 1067 28.08 -23.06 -12.89
C PRO A 1067 28.77 -22.34 -14.07
N ARG A 1068 28.15 -21.27 -14.57
CA ARG A 1068 28.54 -20.51 -15.78
C ARG A 1068 29.95 -19.94 -15.67
N HIS A 1069 30.39 -19.57 -14.48
CA HIS A 1069 31.76 -19.15 -14.19
C HIS A 1069 32.75 -20.19 -14.71
N ARG A 1070 32.46 -21.47 -14.56
CA ARG A 1070 33.32 -22.58 -14.99
C ARG A 1070 33.01 -23.00 -16.43
N GLU A 1071 31.73 -23.21 -16.73
CA GLU A 1071 31.31 -23.79 -18.02
C GLU A 1071 31.41 -22.78 -19.18
N TYR A 1072 31.15 -21.50 -18.94
CA TYR A 1072 31.16 -20.45 -19.96
C TYR A 1072 32.40 -19.56 -19.86
N LEU A 1073 32.72 -19.09 -18.65
CA LEU A 1073 33.79 -18.11 -18.42
C LEU A 1073 35.18 -18.73 -18.16
N GLY A 1074 35.26 -20.02 -17.85
CA GLY A 1074 36.53 -20.72 -17.60
C GLY A 1074 37.23 -20.38 -16.26
N PHE A 1075 36.54 -19.73 -15.32
CA PHE A 1075 37.03 -19.56 -13.96
C PHE A 1075 36.99 -20.88 -13.18
N ALA A 1076 37.94 -21.09 -12.26
CA ALA A 1076 37.91 -22.26 -11.36
C ALA A 1076 36.97 -22.07 -10.17
N GLN A 1077 36.66 -20.81 -9.85
CA GLN A 1077 35.79 -20.41 -8.76
C GLN A 1077 34.90 -19.28 -9.26
N ASP A 1078 33.65 -19.25 -8.78
CA ASP A 1078 32.82 -18.10 -9.04
C ASP A 1078 33.37 -16.92 -8.24
N TRP A 1079 34.00 -15.94 -8.87
CA TRP A 1079 34.42 -14.68 -8.25
C TRP A 1079 33.26 -13.66 -8.20
N PRO A 1080 33.13 -12.79 -7.18
CA PRO A 1080 32.18 -11.68 -7.27
C PRO A 1080 32.62 -10.75 -8.40
N ARG A 1081 31.68 -10.29 -9.22
CA ARG A 1081 31.95 -9.51 -10.44
C ARG A 1081 30.78 -8.56 -10.74
N MET A 1082 31.04 -7.43 -11.39
CA MET A 1082 29.99 -6.55 -11.95
C MET A 1082 29.46 -7.12 -13.28
N ASN A 1083 28.28 -6.68 -13.72
CA ASN A 1083 27.65 -7.06 -15.00
C ASN A 1083 27.43 -8.56 -15.17
N THR A 1084 27.11 -9.21 -14.07
CA THR A 1084 26.78 -10.64 -14.01
C THR A 1084 25.34 -10.82 -13.55
N LEU A 1085 24.70 -11.90 -13.99
CA LEU A 1085 23.58 -12.48 -13.25
C LEU A 1085 24.17 -13.42 -12.19
N PRO A 1086 24.04 -13.15 -10.89
CA PRO A 1086 24.64 -14.01 -9.86
C PRO A 1086 24.16 -15.45 -9.98
N GLU A 1087 25.10 -16.39 -9.82
CA GLU A 1087 24.79 -17.80 -9.72
C GLU A 1087 24.19 -18.10 -8.36
N TRP A 1088 22.87 -18.30 -8.31
CA TRP A 1088 22.15 -18.68 -7.09
C TRP A 1088 22.20 -20.17 -6.89
N PHE A 1089 21.29 -20.96 -7.47
CA PHE A 1089 21.35 -22.42 -7.45
C PHE A 1089 21.77 -22.94 -8.82
N THR A 1090 22.88 -23.67 -8.86
CA THR A 1090 23.42 -24.25 -10.09
C THR A 1090 23.39 -25.77 -10.05
N VAL A 1091 23.07 -26.39 -11.18
CA VAL A 1091 23.14 -27.85 -11.34
C VAL A 1091 24.47 -28.24 -11.98
N GLU A 1092 25.18 -29.15 -11.32
CA GLU A 1092 26.44 -29.67 -11.82
C GLU A 1092 26.20 -30.57 -13.04
N PRO A 1093 26.81 -30.30 -14.23
CA PRO A 1093 26.41 -30.94 -15.48
C PRO A 1093 26.46 -32.48 -15.46
N ALA A 1094 27.44 -33.04 -14.75
CA ALA A 1094 27.68 -34.49 -14.66
C ALA A 1094 27.02 -35.16 -13.44
N VAL A 1095 26.56 -34.38 -12.47
CA VAL A 1095 25.87 -34.90 -11.28
C VAL A 1095 24.45 -35.30 -11.65
N LYS A 1096 23.97 -36.39 -11.06
CA LYS A 1096 22.57 -36.80 -11.19
C LYS A 1096 21.77 -36.18 -10.06
N TYR A 1097 20.52 -35.85 -10.36
CA TYR A 1097 19.58 -35.27 -9.42
C TYR A 1097 18.30 -36.10 -9.40
N THR A 1098 17.73 -36.29 -8.22
CA THR A 1098 16.32 -36.72 -8.09
C THR A 1098 15.42 -35.51 -8.23
N VAL A 1099 14.27 -35.73 -8.88
CA VAL A 1099 13.21 -34.75 -9.06
C VAL A 1099 11.93 -35.37 -8.52
N GLU A 1100 11.53 -34.93 -7.33
CA GLU A 1100 10.30 -35.32 -6.66
C GLU A 1100 9.20 -34.26 -6.94
N GLY A 1101 7.92 -34.65 -6.85
CA GLY A 1101 6.76 -33.76 -7.08
C GLY A 1101 6.16 -33.79 -8.49
N LEU A 1102 6.72 -34.61 -9.38
CA LEU A 1102 6.12 -35.00 -10.66
C LEU A 1102 5.15 -36.19 -10.49
N GLU A 1103 4.47 -36.61 -11.56
CA GLU A 1103 3.60 -37.82 -11.54
C GLU A 1103 4.39 -39.09 -11.16
N ALA A 1104 5.65 -39.16 -11.59
CA ALA A 1104 6.62 -40.15 -11.16
C ALA A 1104 7.93 -39.44 -10.84
N GLU A 1105 8.57 -39.83 -9.74
CA GLU A 1105 9.93 -39.39 -9.43
C GLU A 1105 10.88 -39.80 -10.56
N ILE A 1106 11.74 -38.87 -10.99
CA ILE A 1106 12.75 -39.14 -12.02
C ILE A 1106 14.15 -38.85 -11.50
N THR A 1107 15.12 -39.56 -12.06
CA THR A 1107 16.54 -39.25 -11.91
C THR A 1107 17.08 -38.75 -13.23
N THR A 1108 17.70 -37.57 -13.22
CA THR A 1108 18.21 -36.93 -14.44
C THR A 1108 19.54 -36.22 -14.18
N ALA A 1109 20.37 -36.07 -15.22
CA ALA A 1109 21.64 -35.35 -15.09
C ALA A 1109 21.41 -33.84 -15.02
N GLY A 1110 22.29 -33.10 -14.33
CA GLY A 1110 22.22 -31.63 -14.27
C GLY A 1110 22.20 -30.98 -15.67
N ARG A 1111 22.97 -31.53 -16.63
CA ARG A 1111 22.92 -31.07 -18.03
C ARG A 1111 21.53 -31.19 -18.68
N SER A 1112 20.74 -32.17 -18.27
CA SER A 1112 19.36 -32.33 -18.75
C SER A 1112 18.41 -31.35 -18.06
N LEU A 1113 18.58 -31.08 -16.76
CA LEU A 1113 17.83 -30.02 -16.06
C LEU A 1113 18.07 -28.64 -16.65
N HIS A 1114 19.32 -28.34 -17.04
CA HIS A 1114 19.64 -27.10 -17.73
C HIS A 1114 18.94 -26.98 -19.10
N LYS A 1115 18.86 -28.08 -19.86
CA LYS A 1115 18.10 -28.10 -21.13
C LYS A 1115 16.61 -27.88 -20.92
N GLY A 1116 16.08 -28.24 -19.76
CA GLY A 1116 14.72 -27.97 -19.34
C GLY A 1116 14.02 -29.22 -18.80
N LEU A 1117 13.39 -29.07 -17.64
CA LEU A 1117 12.49 -30.06 -17.05
C LEU A 1117 11.06 -29.80 -17.56
N PRO A 1118 10.45 -30.69 -18.35
CA PRO A 1118 9.09 -30.51 -18.84
C PRO A 1118 8.07 -30.51 -17.70
N LEU A 1119 7.10 -29.60 -17.76
CA LEU A 1119 6.02 -29.51 -16.79
C LEU A 1119 4.75 -28.97 -17.47
N THR A 1120 3.61 -29.54 -17.09
CA THR A 1120 2.28 -29.04 -17.48
C THR A 1120 1.47 -28.73 -16.24
N LEU A 1121 0.76 -27.60 -16.26
CA LEU A 1121 -0.05 -27.06 -15.19
C LEU A 1121 -1.45 -26.75 -15.69
N GLU A 1122 -2.44 -27.18 -14.93
CA GLU A 1122 -3.81 -26.72 -15.08
C GLU A 1122 -3.99 -25.33 -14.44
N PRO A 1123 -5.00 -24.54 -14.86
CA PRO A 1123 -5.30 -23.25 -14.24
C PRO A 1123 -5.46 -23.34 -12.72
N GLY A 1124 -4.73 -22.50 -11.99
CA GLY A 1124 -4.73 -22.44 -10.53
C GLY A 1124 -3.95 -23.56 -9.84
N GLN A 1125 -3.43 -24.54 -10.58
CA GLN A 1125 -2.66 -25.65 -10.02
C GLN A 1125 -1.28 -25.15 -9.54
N GLU A 1126 -1.00 -25.36 -8.25
CA GLU A 1126 0.32 -25.17 -7.67
C GLU A 1126 1.05 -26.52 -7.62
N ARG A 1127 2.29 -26.56 -8.08
CA ARG A 1127 3.18 -27.73 -8.01
C ARG A 1127 4.41 -27.39 -7.17
N HIS A 1128 4.82 -28.34 -6.34
CA HIS A 1128 6.05 -28.28 -5.56
C HIS A 1128 7.02 -29.32 -6.10
N LEU A 1129 8.17 -28.89 -6.59
CA LEU A 1129 9.21 -29.79 -7.10
C LEU A 1129 10.42 -29.73 -6.19
N LEU A 1130 10.88 -30.89 -5.77
CA LEU A 1130 12.02 -31.03 -4.88
C LEU A 1130 13.18 -31.69 -5.64
N ILE A 1131 14.27 -30.93 -5.77
CA ILE A 1131 15.44 -31.35 -6.54
C ILE A 1131 16.60 -31.59 -5.59
N ARG A 1132 17.20 -32.79 -5.62
CA ARG A 1132 18.35 -33.13 -4.78
C ARG A 1132 19.47 -33.78 -5.57
N PRO A 1133 20.76 -33.44 -5.33
CA PRO A 1133 21.86 -34.19 -5.91
C PRO A 1133 21.91 -35.61 -5.34
N LEU A 1134 22.25 -36.59 -6.19
CA LEU A 1134 22.45 -38.00 -5.84
C LEU A 1134 23.88 -38.32 -5.41
#